data_AF-A0A350J5D5-F1
#
_entry.id   AF-A0A350J5D5-F1
#
_cell.length_a   1.000
_cell.length_b   1.000
_cell.length_c   1.000
_cell.angle_alpha   90.00
_cell.angle_beta   90.00
_cell.angle_gamma   90.00
#
_symmetry.space_group_name_H-M   'P 1'
#
loop_
_entity.id
_entity.type
_entity.pdbx_description
1 polymer ?
#
loop_
_entity_poly.entity_id
_entity_poly.type
_entity_poly.pdbx_seq_one_letter_code
_entity_poly.pdbx_strand_id
1 'polypeptide(L)'
;MIIRSELARGQKVSAKDYLVSRFSEVDIKGGVSAQYVNLDGDTKVVGVTGLEFDSPFVSVLLDNETLAPFWADLIPANDVLIKADDGIKVFVSGKETEIDSSYRDVIKAEIESSRMWGGILNEKGELIADPASPVPGPHYYTNMLIGNRMGYRKPLQSTPKSAVNALGGGCFRSHADTQVLATRWDYLPEENGFPANRQFYLTENGKQIFWSGTASADGLEKVTTTHSQNRTSITYELSDGLKITRTIFILPAQDNMPLASEAQMIKIENNGNKDRDLRIVYTGMFGTSEVHALREDVIFSTVVAQSEVFFDDNDAIKAICFDPNPKWTKGNIRWDALLVHEDGQVKFRTQYCARYADFVGNGTLAKPEFISILSDKQSRKGPGFFALATPFTVKAGSSVRADNFTCLTSDVLNDSYEEDETVKKEIASLIDYYSDPKALPEAFEKVVNFTHDYSKYMKITHEDKNFESYVNNNLPFQVFYQTFVSRSLDWTQKGYREIGFREIQDIFASMYYFAGMGQQEFVKKLLREWTSNVFPDGYTNHNFYWYGKEPGQWSDDGLWLLQALDRYVSLTGDYDFLKEEIVMARKYDTPEEAMAAVKAGIGEKRTILDTIKAIITYSAKISVGAHGIPLIDKADWNDCLRVDPDFLQADKKIEAYKAQLEAKGKAFGEVPYESEYSESVMNG
;
A
#
# COMPACT_ATOMS: atom_id res chain seq x y z
N MET A 1 -43.18 -26.80 13.04
CA MET A 1 -41.95 -26.06 13.37
C MET A 1 -41.97 -24.76 12.61
N ILE A 2 -41.84 -23.62 13.28
CA ILE A 2 -41.74 -22.30 12.64
C ILE A 2 -40.29 -21.84 12.81
N ILE A 3 -39.59 -21.58 11.71
CA ILE A 3 -38.21 -21.08 11.73
C ILE A 3 -38.28 -19.55 11.71
N ARG A 4 -37.57 -18.89 12.63
CA ARG A 4 -37.42 -17.44 12.69
C ARG A 4 -36.03 -17.06 12.18
N SER A 5 -35.91 -15.93 11.50
CA SER A 5 -34.64 -15.32 11.11
C SER A 5 -34.51 -13.94 11.74
N GLU A 6 -33.27 -13.56 12.03
CA GLU A 6 -32.88 -12.23 12.44
C GLU A 6 -31.66 -11.84 11.61
N LEU A 7 -31.69 -10.62 11.06
CA LEU A 7 -30.54 -10.05 10.34
C LEU A 7 -29.74 -9.19 11.32
N ALA A 8 -28.42 -9.04 11.12
CA ALA A 8 -27.59 -8.22 12.00
C ALA A 8 -28.13 -6.78 12.20
N ARG A 9 -28.58 -6.12 11.13
CA ARG A 9 -29.22 -4.79 11.19
C ARG A 9 -30.67 -4.81 11.70
N GLY A 10 -31.26 -6.00 11.81
CA GLY A 10 -32.59 -6.23 12.37
C GLY A 10 -32.57 -6.63 13.84
N GLN A 11 -31.39 -6.76 14.45
CA GLN A 11 -31.25 -7.08 15.87
C GLN A 11 -31.90 -5.97 16.70
N LYS A 12 -32.88 -6.35 17.53
CA LYS A 12 -33.69 -5.37 18.26
C LYS A 12 -32.99 -4.74 19.46
N VAL A 13 -32.13 -5.51 20.14
CA VAL A 13 -31.44 -5.09 21.36
C VAL A 13 -29.97 -5.52 21.24
N SER A 14 -29.06 -4.55 21.31
CA SER A 14 -27.63 -4.83 21.32
C SER A 14 -27.20 -5.50 22.63
N ALA A 15 -26.07 -6.20 22.65
CA ALA A 15 -25.55 -6.77 23.90
C ALA A 15 -25.30 -5.67 24.96
N LYS A 16 -24.88 -4.47 24.53
CA LYS A 16 -24.67 -3.30 25.39
C LYS A 16 -25.98 -2.85 26.04
N ASP A 17 -27.04 -2.68 25.24
CA ASP A 17 -28.35 -2.25 25.78
C ASP A 17 -28.97 -3.32 26.69
N TYR A 18 -28.80 -4.61 26.32
CA TYR A 18 -29.25 -5.72 27.15
C TYR A 18 -28.50 -5.76 28.50
N LEU A 19 -27.17 -5.60 28.49
CA LEU A 19 -26.35 -5.49 29.69
C LEU A 19 -26.84 -4.35 30.61
N VAL A 20 -27.04 -3.15 30.05
CA VAL A 20 -27.54 -2.00 30.82
C VAL A 20 -28.91 -2.31 31.44
N SER A 21 -29.80 -3.00 30.73
CA SER A 21 -31.10 -3.39 31.27
C SER A 21 -30.99 -4.40 32.43
N ARG A 22 -30.00 -5.30 32.39
CA ARG A 22 -29.77 -6.33 33.43
C ARG A 22 -29.14 -5.77 34.70
N PHE A 23 -28.32 -4.74 34.57
CA PHE A 23 -27.57 -4.12 35.67
C PHE A 23 -28.02 -2.68 35.92
N SER A 24 -29.33 -2.42 35.88
CA SER A 24 -29.91 -1.07 36.03
C SER A 24 -29.62 -0.39 37.38
N GLU A 25 -29.27 -1.16 38.41
CA GLU A 25 -28.87 -0.65 39.74
C GLU A 25 -27.36 -0.38 39.86
N VAL A 26 -26.56 -0.80 38.87
CA VAL A 26 -25.13 -0.55 38.82
C VAL A 26 -24.86 0.67 37.94
N ASP A 27 -24.05 1.58 38.45
CA ASP A 27 -23.63 2.77 37.71
C ASP A 27 -22.66 2.39 36.58
N ILE A 28 -23.18 2.34 35.35
CA ILE A 28 -22.46 2.04 34.10
C ILE A 28 -22.01 3.36 33.46
N LYS A 29 -20.70 3.57 33.36
CA LYS A 29 -20.08 4.81 32.87
C LYS A 29 -18.85 4.52 32.01
N GLY A 30 -18.39 5.53 31.27
CA GLY A 30 -17.25 5.40 30.36
C GLY A 30 -17.56 4.49 29.16
N GLY A 31 -16.51 3.93 28.57
CA GLY A 31 -16.61 2.91 27.54
C GLY A 31 -17.21 1.61 28.08
N VAL A 32 -18.02 0.96 27.24
CA VAL A 32 -18.70 -0.29 27.56
C VAL A 32 -18.47 -1.31 26.45
N SER A 33 -17.92 -2.46 26.84
CA SER A 33 -17.86 -3.65 25.99
C SER A 33 -18.90 -4.65 26.49
N ALA A 34 -19.63 -5.29 25.58
CA ALA A 34 -20.63 -6.30 25.94
C ALA A 34 -20.74 -7.38 24.86
N GLN A 35 -20.91 -8.63 25.26
CA GLN A 35 -21.09 -9.77 24.36
C GLN A 35 -22.17 -10.71 24.91
N TYR A 36 -23.11 -11.12 24.05
CA TYR A 36 -24.00 -12.23 24.39
C TYR A 36 -23.20 -13.52 24.47
N VAL A 37 -23.36 -14.25 25.58
CA VAL A 37 -22.65 -15.52 25.83
C VAL A 37 -23.60 -16.72 25.83
N ASN A 38 -24.91 -16.47 25.87
CA ASN A 38 -25.94 -17.47 25.61
C ASN A 38 -27.14 -16.79 24.92
N LEU A 39 -27.70 -17.43 23.89
CA LEU A 39 -28.93 -17.01 23.20
C LEU A 39 -30.03 -18.09 23.22
N ASP A 40 -29.74 -19.28 23.75
CA ASP A 40 -30.66 -20.41 23.76
C ASP A 40 -31.60 -20.37 24.97
N GLY A 41 -32.81 -19.84 24.77
CA GLY A 41 -33.91 -19.85 25.73
C GLY A 41 -33.73 -18.94 26.97
N ASP A 42 -32.50 -18.74 27.42
CA ASP A 42 -32.12 -17.89 28.56
C ASP A 42 -30.92 -17.02 28.16
N THR A 43 -31.21 -15.85 27.58
CA THR A 43 -30.20 -14.94 27.08
C THR A 43 -29.30 -14.42 28.20
N LYS A 44 -27.98 -14.64 28.06
CA LYS A 44 -26.94 -14.18 28.99
C LYS A 44 -25.98 -13.21 28.33
N VAL A 45 -25.52 -12.24 29.10
CA VAL A 45 -24.54 -11.25 28.66
C VAL A 45 -23.38 -11.11 29.64
N VAL A 46 -22.19 -10.94 29.08
CA VAL A 46 -20.99 -10.51 29.80
C VAL A 46 -20.66 -9.09 29.35
N GLY A 47 -20.31 -8.23 30.29
CA GLY A 47 -19.93 -6.86 30.00
C GLY A 47 -18.83 -6.32 30.89
N VAL A 48 -18.12 -5.31 30.37
CA VAL A 48 -17.18 -4.48 31.12
C VAL A 48 -17.55 -3.02 30.94
N THR A 49 -17.56 -2.26 32.04
CA THR A 49 -17.79 -0.81 32.07
C THR A 49 -16.65 -0.09 32.80
N GLY A 50 -16.49 1.21 32.56
CA GLY A 50 -15.35 1.99 33.06
C GLY A 50 -14.13 1.94 32.15
N LEU A 51 -14.29 1.51 30.89
CA LEU A 51 -13.22 1.57 29.89
C LEU A 51 -13.02 3.02 29.41
N GLU A 52 -11.86 3.31 28.83
CA GLU A 52 -11.57 4.64 28.27
C GLU A 52 -12.43 4.95 27.02
N PHE A 53 -12.69 3.92 26.22
CA PHE A 53 -13.54 3.98 25.02
C PHE A 53 -14.25 2.64 24.79
N ASP A 54 -15.28 2.65 23.94
CA ASP A 54 -15.94 1.41 23.50
C ASP A 54 -14.95 0.58 22.67
N SER A 55 -14.75 -0.68 23.06
CA SER A 55 -13.75 -1.58 22.46
C SER A 55 -14.23 -3.04 22.53
N PRO A 56 -13.59 -4.00 21.83
CA PRO A 56 -13.96 -5.42 21.88
C PRO A 56 -13.43 -6.12 23.16
N PHE A 57 -13.36 -5.39 24.27
CA PHE A 57 -12.65 -5.80 25.49
C PHE A 57 -13.13 -7.14 26.07
N VAL A 58 -14.45 -7.35 26.07
CA VAL A 58 -15.04 -8.62 26.54
C VAL A 58 -14.54 -9.79 25.71
N SER A 59 -14.40 -9.65 24.40
CA SER A 59 -13.92 -10.74 23.55
C SER A 59 -12.47 -11.12 23.89
N VAL A 60 -11.61 -10.14 24.20
CA VAL A 60 -10.23 -10.40 24.65
C VAL A 60 -10.21 -11.10 26.01
N LEU A 61 -11.02 -10.64 26.96
CA LEU A 61 -11.10 -11.30 28.26
C LEU A 61 -11.63 -12.74 28.18
N LEU A 62 -12.61 -12.99 27.32
CA LEU A 62 -13.19 -14.33 27.14
C LEU A 62 -12.20 -15.32 26.48
N ASP A 63 -11.27 -14.82 25.68
CA ASP A 63 -10.23 -15.63 25.01
C ASP A 63 -9.00 -15.89 25.90
N ASN A 64 -8.81 -15.12 26.97
CA ASN A 64 -7.68 -15.28 27.89
C ASN A 64 -7.77 -16.62 28.64
N GLU A 65 -6.85 -17.55 28.34
CA GLU A 65 -6.83 -18.91 28.90
C GLU A 65 -6.77 -18.94 30.44
N THR A 66 -6.13 -17.94 31.06
CA THR A 66 -6.06 -17.86 32.53
C THR A 66 -7.43 -17.59 33.16
N LEU A 67 -8.32 -16.90 32.43
CA LEU A 67 -9.69 -16.63 32.85
C LEU A 67 -10.68 -17.72 32.44
N ALA A 68 -10.27 -18.74 31.68
CA ALA A 68 -11.18 -19.79 31.21
C ALA A 68 -11.94 -20.51 32.36
N PRO A 69 -11.31 -20.88 33.50
CA PRO A 69 -12.04 -21.46 34.63
C PRO A 69 -13.04 -20.47 35.26
N PHE A 70 -12.64 -19.21 35.38
CA PHE A 70 -13.50 -18.13 35.89
C PHE A 70 -14.77 -17.97 35.05
N TRP A 71 -14.64 -18.01 33.72
CA TRP A 71 -15.77 -17.92 32.81
C TRP A 71 -16.65 -19.17 32.82
N ALA A 72 -16.05 -20.36 32.90
CA ALA A 72 -16.77 -21.63 32.96
C ALA A 72 -17.70 -21.71 34.18
N ASP A 73 -17.31 -21.13 35.31
CA ASP A 73 -18.11 -21.11 36.53
C ASP A 73 -19.29 -20.12 36.46
N LEU A 74 -19.11 -18.98 35.78
CA LEU A 74 -20.08 -17.88 35.79
C LEU A 74 -21.09 -17.91 34.64
N ILE A 75 -20.62 -18.06 33.41
CA ILE A 75 -21.39 -17.84 32.17
C ILE A 75 -22.61 -18.77 32.01
N PRO A 76 -22.59 -20.06 32.40
CA PRO A 76 -23.70 -20.97 32.12
C PRO A 76 -25.07 -20.51 32.68
N ALA A 77 -25.08 -19.74 33.76
CA ALA A 77 -26.31 -19.36 34.46
C ALA A 77 -26.49 -17.85 34.67
N ASN A 78 -25.45 -17.03 34.48
CA ASN A 78 -25.44 -15.67 34.98
C ASN A 78 -25.18 -14.61 33.91
N ASP A 79 -25.81 -13.45 34.09
CA ASP A 79 -25.33 -12.21 33.51
C ASP A 79 -24.15 -11.72 34.36
N VAL A 80 -23.07 -11.25 33.73
CA VAL A 80 -21.84 -10.80 34.43
C VAL A 80 -21.47 -9.40 33.98
N LEU A 81 -21.20 -8.52 34.95
CA LEU A 81 -20.68 -7.17 34.71
C LEU A 81 -19.39 -6.97 35.51
N ILE A 82 -18.31 -6.61 34.82
CA ILE A 82 -17.08 -6.13 35.45
C ILE A 82 -17.08 -4.60 35.39
N LYS A 83 -16.82 -3.97 36.53
CA LYS A 83 -16.71 -2.53 36.66
C LYS A 83 -15.25 -2.16 36.97
N ALA A 84 -14.68 -1.26 36.16
CA ALA A 84 -13.24 -0.97 36.08
C ALA A 84 -12.85 0.50 36.39
N ASP A 85 -13.78 1.34 36.84
CA ASP A 85 -13.56 2.77 37.11
C ASP A 85 -12.87 3.06 38.46
N ASP A 86 -13.17 2.27 39.51
CA ASP A 86 -12.61 2.39 40.86
C ASP A 86 -12.25 0.99 41.41
N GLY A 87 -11.14 0.45 40.88
CA GLY A 87 -10.76 -0.94 41.07
C GLY A 87 -11.60 -1.90 40.23
N ILE A 88 -11.35 -3.21 40.39
CA ILE A 88 -12.07 -4.26 39.66
C ILE A 88 -13.15 -4.86 40.56
N LYS A 89 -14.40 -4.55 40.26
CA LYS A 89 -15.59 -5.13 40.92
C LYS A 89 -16.35 -6.01 39.93
N VAL A 90 -16.79 -7.17 40.40
CA VAL A 90 -17.52 -8.13 39.57
C VAL A 90 -18.93 -8.28 40.11
N PHE A 91 -19.92 -8.12 39.25
CA PHE A 91 -21.33 -8.29 39.55
C PHE A 91 -21.87 -9.49 38.81
N VAL A 92 -22.50 -10.40 39.53
CA VAL A 92 -23.13 -11.62 38.99
C VAL A 92 -24.63 -11.52 39.25
N SER A 93 -25.42 -11.46 38.18
CA SER A 93 -26.88 -11.31 38.25
C SER A 93 -27.32 -10.15 39.18
N GLY A 94 -26.60 -9.02 39.11
CA GLY A 94 -26.86 -7.80 39.88
C GLY A 94 -26.21 -7.71 41.26
N LYS A 95 -25.56 -8.76 41.75
CA LYS A 95 -24.91 -8.76 43.08
C LYS A 95 -23.39 -8.70 42.94
N GLU A 96 -22.76 -7.84 43.73
CA GLU A 96 -21.30 -7.81 43.83
C GLU A 96 -20.80 -9.14 44.42
N THR A 97 -19.84 -9.76 43.74
CA THR A 97 -19.30 -11.08 44.06
C THR A 97 -17.79 -10.98 44.16
N GLU A 98 -17.24 -11.54 45.24
CA GLU A 98 -15.79 -11.62 45.43
C GLU A 98 -15.17 -12.64 44.45
N ILE A 99 -14.03 -12.27 43.88
CA ILE A 99 -13.28 -13.12 42.94
C ILE A 99 -11.85 -13.30 43.44
N ASP A 100 -11.21 -14.39 43.03
CA ASP A 100 -9.80 -14.65 43.34
C ASP A 100 -8.91 -13.51 42.85
N SER A 101 -7.89 -13.15 43.64
CA SER A 101 -6.95 -12.09 43.30
C SER A 101 -6.21 -12.36 41.99
N SER A 102 -5.92 -13.63 41.67
CA SER A 102 -5.24 -14.00 40.43
C SER A 102 -6.03 -13.60 39.18
N TYR A 103 -7.35 -13.81 39.15
CA TYR A 103 -8.21 -13.36 38.05
C TYR A 103 -8.31 -11.84 38.01
N ARG A 104 -8.38 -11.20 39.19
CA ARG A 104 -8.43 -9.74 39.30
C ARG A 104 -7.18 -9.08 38.71
N ASP A 105 -6.00 -9.67 38.96
CA ASP A 105 -4.72 -9.16 38.46
C ASP A 105 -4.63 -9.29 36.93
N VAL A 106 -5.12 -10.40 36.36
CA VAL A 106 -5.19 -10.58 34.90
C VAL A 106 -6.13 -9.56 34.26
N ILE A 107 -7.35 -9.38 34.80
CA ILE A 107 -8.32 -8.39 34.29
C ILE A 107 -7.72 -6.99 34.34
N LYS A 108 -7.02 -6.65 35.43
CA LYS A 108 -6.36 -5.35 35.59
C LYS A 108 -5.27 -5.14 34.54
N ALA A 109 -4.43 -6.15 34.28
CA ALA A 109 -3.39 -6.07 33.25
C ALA A 109 -3.98 -5.86 31.86
N GLU A 110 -5.08 -6.55 31.52
CA GLU A 110 -5.78 -6.36 30.25
C GLU A 110 -6.38 -4.95 30.12
N ILE A 111 -6.96 -4.40 31.20
CA ILE A 111 -7.46 -3.02 31.21
C ILE A 111 -6.32 -2.02 30.95
N GLU A 112 -5.17 -2.22 31.59
CA GLU A 112 -4.00 -1.36 31.38
C GLU A 112 -3.51 -1.45 29.93
N SER A 113 -3.47 -2.64 29.35
CA SER A 113 -3.15 -2.88 27.93
C SER A 113 -4.15 -2.19 26.98
N SER A 114 -5.45 -2.23 27.32
CA SER A 114 -6.52 -1.69 26.47
C SER A 114 -6.43 -0.19 26.20
N ARG A 115 -5.75 0.56 27.07
CA ARG A 115 -5.51 2.01 26.91
C ARG A 115 -4.64 2.33 25.70
N MET A 116 -3.88 1.36 25.22
CA MET A 116 -2.98 1.48 24.07
C MET A 116 -3.57 0.84 22.80
N TRP A 117 -4.78 0.28 22.86
CA TRP A 117 -5.43 -0.28 21.69
C TRP A 117 -5.76 0.81 20.67
N GLY A 118 -5.48 0.52 19.40
CA GLY A 118 -5.49 1.54 18.35
C GLY A 118 -4.17 2.32 18.24
N GLY A 119 -3.18 2.02 19.08
CA GLY A 119 -1.86 2.67 19.07
C GLY A 119 -1.88 4.13 19.51
N ILE A 120 -0.69 4.74 19.53
CA ILE A 120 -0.50 6.15 19.87
C ILE A 120 0.24 6.88 18.75
N LEU A 121 -0.03 8.17 18.62
CA LEU A 121 0.76 9.06 17.77
C LEU A 121 1.84 9.75 18.60
N ASN A 122 3.07 9.76 18.10
CA ASN A 122 4.12 10.59 18.68
C ASN A 122 4.12 12.01 18.10
N GLU A 123 5.03 12.86 18.56
CA GLU A 123 5.16 14.27 18.09
C GLU A 123 5.45 14.42 16.59
N LYS A 124 5.93 13.35 15.93
CA LYS A 124 6.19 13.31 14.49
C LYS A 124 4.98 12.81 13.69
N GLY A 125 3.89 12.44 14.35
CA GLY A 125 2.69 11.88 13.72
C GLY A 125 2.86 10.41 13.33
N GLU A 126 3.86 9.72 13.89
CA GLU A 126 4.12 8.30 13.64
C GLU A 126 3.20 7.46 14.52
N LEU A 127 2.55 6.45 13.92
CA LEU A 127 1.68 5.53 14.63
C LEU A 127 2.52 4.42 15.26
N ILE A 128 2.56 4.39 16.60
CA ILE A 128 3.19 3.35 17.40
C ILE A 128 2.08 2.43 17.92
N ALA A 129 2.05 1.20 17.45
CA ALA A 129 1.02 0.23 17.79
C ALA A 129 1.62 -1.11 18.25
N ASP A 130 0.86 -1.82 19.07
CA ASP A 130 1.09 -3.22 19.38
C ASP A 130 0.29 -4.08 18.37
N PRO A 131 0.95 -4.82 17.47
CA PRO A 131 0.28 -5.72 16.52
C PRO A 131 -0.53 -6.85 17.17
N ALA A 132 -0.34 -7.14 18.46
CA ALA A 132 -1.15 -8.11 19.21
C ALA A 132 -2.49 -7.52 19.69
N SER A 133 -2.65 -6.20 19.65
CA SER A 133 -3.90 -5.54 20.03
C SER A 133 -5.00 -5.74 18.99
N PRO A 134 -6.29 -5.73 19.40
CA PRO A 134 -7.40 -5.74 18.47
C PRO A 134 -7.31 -4.62 17.43
N VAL A 135 -7.59 -4.96 16.17
CA VAL A 135 -7.50 -4.01 15.06
C VAL A 135 -8.86 -3.36 14.82
N PRO A 136 -8.98 -2.01 14.83
CA PRO A 136 -10.25 -1.32 14.59
C PRO A 136 -10.88 -1.61 13.22
N GLY A 137 -10.07 -1.87 12.20
CA GLY A 137 -10.50 -2.20 10.86
C GLY A 137 -9.34 -2.47 9.90
N PRO A 138 -9.60 -2.99 8.69
CA PRO A 138 -8.59 -3.56 7.80
C PRO A 138 -7.50 -2.58 7.35
N HIS A 139 -7.77 -1.27 7.33
CA HIS A 139 -6.82 -0.24 6.90
C HIS A 139 -6.03 0.40 8.04
N TYR A 140 -6.44 0.16 9.29
CA TYR A 140 -6.02 0.98 10.42
C TYR A 140 -4.52 0.83 10.75
N TYR A 141 -4.01 -0.41 10.73
CA TYR A 141 -2.58 -0.71 10.94
C TYR A 141 -1.86 -0.97 9.62
N THR A 142 -1.97 -0.02 8.68
CA THR A 142 -1.31 -0.08 7.38
C THR A 142 -0.51 1.18 7.09
N ASN A 143 0.56 1.02 6.32
CA ASN A 143 1.41 2.11 5.85
C ASN A 143 1.70 1.94 4.36
N MET A 144 1.73 3.05 3.64
CA MET A 144 1.98 3.10 2.21
C MET A 144 3.38 3.66 1.97
N LEU A 145 4.19 2.94 1.18
CA LEU A 145 5.56 3.32 0.87
C LEU A 145 5.70 3.62 -0.62
N ILE A 146 6.58 4.55 -0.95
CA ILE A 146 6.83 4.98 -2.32
C ILE A 146 8.31 5.28 -2.53
N GLY A 147 8.84 4.85 -3.67
CA GLY A 147 10.20 5.21 -4.10
C GLY A 147 10.30 6.67 -4.52
N ASN A 148 11.47 7.06 -5.02
CA ASN A 148 11.66 8.38 -5.59
C ASN A 148 12.33 8.28 -6.96
N ARG A 149 11.61 8.70 -8.01
CA ARG A 149 12.09 8.76 -9.40
C ARG A 149 11.97 10.16 -10.01
N MET A 150 11.84 11.22 -9.23
CA MET A 150 11.58 12.59 -9.75
C MET A 150 12.61 13.04 -10.80
N GLY A 151 13.88 12.69 -10.61
CA GLY A 151 14.99 12.98 -11.53
C GLY A 151 15.07 12.08 -12.77
N TYR A 152 14.19 11.08 -12.91
CA TYR A 152 14.25 10.06 -13.95
C TYR A 152 13.12 10.18 -14.99
N ARG A 153 13.24 9.45 -16.10
CA ARG A 153 12.21 9.39 -17.16
C ARG A 153 10.91 8.78 -16.60
N LYS A 154 9.75 9.34 -17.02
CA LYS A 154 8.40 8.84 -16.70
C LYS A 154 8.17 8.51 -15.21
N PRO A 155 8.32 9.51 -14.31
CA PRO A 155 8.29 9.30 -12.87
C PRO A 155 6.91 8.84 -12.36
N LEU A 156 5.81 9.34 -12.93
CA LEU A 156 4.45 8.90 -12.56
C LEU A 156 4.27 7.40 -12.83
N GLN A 157 4.72 6.95 -14.00
CA GLN A 157 4.49 5.58 -14.43
C GLN A 157 5.48 4.57 -13.83
N SER A 158 6.64 5.01 -13.35
CA SER A 158 7.72 4.11 -12.95
C SER A 158 8.06 4.15 -11.48
N THR A 159 7.51 5.07 -10.69
CA THR A 159 7.82 5.14 -9.26
C THR A 159 7.27 3.89 -8.56
N PRO A 160 8.14 3.09 -7.91
CA PRO A 160 7.71 1.89 -7.22
C PRO A 160 6.94 2.22 -5.93
N LYS A 161 6.02 1.35 -5.54
CA LYS A 161 5.08 1.59 -4.44
C LYS A 161 4.72 0.29 -3.71
N SER A 162 4.53 0.33 -2.40
CA SER A 162 4.20 -0.83 -1.58
C SER A 162 3.19 -0.53 -0.47
N ALA A 163 2.52 -1.59 -0.03
CA ALA A 163 1.60 -1.60 1.10
C ALA A 163 2.15 -2.53 2.18
N VAL A 164 2.13 -2.07 3.44
CA VAL A 164 2.76 -2.74 4.58
C VAL A 164 1.83 -2.69 5.78
N ASN A 165 1.50 -3.83 6.41
CA ASN A 165 0.76 -3.85 7.67
C ASN A 165 1.67 -3.80 8.91
N ALA A 166 1.05 -3.83 10.09
CA ALA A 166 1.72 -3.89 11.38
C ALA A 166 2.73 -5.04 11.55
N LEU A 167 2.67 -6.14 10.78
CA LEU A 167 3.62 -7.26 10.82
C LEU A 167 4.55 -7.31 9.59
N GLY A 168 4.56 -6.25 8.77
CA GLY A 168 5.38 -6.15 7.56
C GLY A 168 4.79 -6.87 6.34
N GLY A 169 3.66 -7.56 6.47
CA GLY A 169 2.97 -8.21 5.35
C GLY A 169 2.41 -7.21 4.34
N GLY A 170 2.03 -7.70 3.16
CA GLY A 170 1.47 -6.90 2.06
C GLY A 170 2.18 -7.15 0.73
N CYS A 171 2.06 -6.23 -0.21
CA CYS A 171 2.58 -6.33 -1.58
C CYS A 171 3.56 -5.20 -1.93
N PHE A 172 4.30 -5.37 -3.02
CA PHE A 172 5.23 -4.39 -3.58
C PHE A 172 5.08 -4.36 -5.11
N ARG A 173 5.04 -3.17 -5.73
CA ARG A 173 4.86 -2.96 -7.17
C ARG A 173 5.91 -2.02 -7.75
N SER A 174 6.26 -2.26 -9.02
CA SER A 174 7.10 -1.38 -9.84
C SER A 174 6.21 -0.43 -10.67
N HIS A 175 6.37 -0.39 -11.99
CA HIS A 175 5.47 0.31 -12.91
C HIS A 175 4.09 -0.37 -13.00
N ALA A 176 3.05 0.41 -13.28
CA ALA A 176 1.66 0.01 -13.41
C ALA A 176 1.21 -0.84 -12.20
N ASP A 177 0.54 -1.96 -12.46
CA ASP A 177 0.22 -3.00 -11.48
C ASP A 177 1.25 -4.15 -11.48
N THR A 178 2.44 -3.95 -12.06
CA THR A 178 3.51 -4.96 -12.11
C THR A 178 3.96 -5.31 -10.70
N GLN A 179 3.47 -6.44 -10.20
CA GLN A 179 3.72 -6.93 -8.84
C GLN A 179 5.15 -7.41 -8.73
N VAL A 180 5.97 -6.88 -7.82
CA VAL A 180 7.26 -7.46 -7.46
C VAL A 180 7.05 -8.59 -6.45
N LEU A 181 6.44 -8.25 -5.31
CA LEU A 181 5.90 -9.21 -4.33
C LEU A 181 4.42 -9.46 -4.61
N ALA A 182 4.01 -10.72 -4.50
CA ALA A 182 2.67 -11.17 -4.89
C ALA A 182 1.57 -10.46 -4.08
N THR A 183 0.65 -9.83 -4.80
CA THR A 183 -0.64 -9.34 -4.29
C THR A 183 -1.58 -10.52 -4.11
N ARG A 184 -2.35 -10.56 -3.02
CA ARG A 184 -3.36 -11.59 -2.76
C ARG A 184 -4.75 -11.10 -3.13
N TRP A 185 -5.48 -11.92 -3.88
CA TRP A 185 -6.85 -11.65 -4.34
C TRP A 185 -7.79 -12.65 -3.67
N ASP A 186 -8.28 -12.27 -2.49
CA ASP A 186 -9.09 -13.12 -1.61
C ASP A 186 -10.30 -12.33 -1.08
N TYR A 187 -11.19 -12.99 -0.34
CA TYR A 187 -12.39 -12.40 0.25
C TYR A 187 -12.09 -11.48 1.44
N LEU A 188 -10.93 -11.64 2.08
CA LEU A 188 -10.55 -10.89 3.27
C LEU A 188 -9.88 -9.55 2.90
N PRO A 189 -10.44 -8.39 3.32
CA PRO A 189 -9.81 -7.09 3.08
C PRO A 189 -8.49 -6.92 3.86
N GLU A 190 -8.25 -7.69 4.91
CA GLU A 190 -7.00 -7.76 5.67
C GLU A 190 -5.88 -8.42 4.85
N GLU A 191 -6.18 -9.12 3.76
CA GLU A 191 -5.19 -9.84 2.96
C GLU A 191 -4.82 -9.07 1.67
N ASN A 192 -3.78 -8.23 1.79
CA ASN A 192 -3.23 -7.49 0.67
C ASN A 192 -2.20 -8.29 -0.16
N GLY A 193 -1.31 -9.04 0.50
CA GLY A 193 -0.22 -9.79 -0.14
C GLY A 193 -0.12 -11.22 0.35
N PHE A 194 0.70 -12.03 -0.33
CA PHE A 194 0.94 -13.41 0.09
C PHE A 194 1.56 -13.46 1.50
N PRO A 195 1.12 -14.35 2.41
CA PRO A 195 1.53 -14.32 3.82
C PRO A 195 3.05 -14.46 4.09
N ALA A 196 3.82 -15.03 3.17
CA ALA A 196 5.27 -15.14 3.32
C ALA A 196 6.01 -13.84 2.98
N ASN A 197 5.37 -12.86 2.33
CA ASN A 197 6.03 -11.64 1.88
C ASN A 197 6.66 -10.90 3.06
N ARG A 198 7.97 -10.62 2.94
CA ARG A 198 8.80 -9.88 3.91
C ARG A 198 9.06 -10.62 5.22
N GLN A 199 8.65 -11.88 5.33
CA GLN A 199 8.77 -12.62 6.57
C GLN A 199 10.10 -13.36 6.63
N PHE A 200 10.53 -13.68 7.84
CA PHE A 200 11.73 -14.44 8.09
C PHE A 200 11.62 -15.25 9.38
N TYR A 201 12.56 -16.17 9.56
CA TYR A 201 12.68 -17.03 10.72
C TYR A 201 14.08 -16.87 11.28
N LEU A 202 14.22 -17.03 12.59
CA LEU A 202 15.52 -17.32 13.19
C LEU A 202 15.52 -18.75 13.69
N THR A 203 16.60 -19.46 13.38
CA THR A 203 16.84 -20.81 13.90
C THR A 203 18.15 -20.86 14.67
N GLU A 204 18.16 -21.62 15.76
CA GLU A 204 19.35 -21.92 16.56
C GLU A 204 19.45 -23.44 16.73
N ASN A 205 20.61 -24.03 16.44
CA ASN A 205 20.82 -25.49 16.49
C ASN A 205 19.77 -26.29 15.69
N GLY A 206 19.36 -25.74 14.53
CA GLY A 206 18.36 -26.35 13.65
C GLY A 206 16.90 -26.20 14.11
N LYS A 207 16.63 -25.60 15.27
CA LYS A 207 15.27 -25.36 15.77
C LYS A 207 14.83 -23.93 15.47
N GLN A 208 13.59 -23.75 15.02
CA GLN A 208 12.98 -22.43 14.92
C GLN A 208 12.77 -21.85 16.32
N ILE A 209 13.26 -20.63 16.53
CA ILE A 209 13.09 -19.87 17.78
C ILE A 209 12.25 -18.60 17.58
N PHE A 210 12.09 -18.15 16.33
CA PHE A 210 11.37 -16.93 16.01
C PHE A 210 10.76 -17.05 14.61
N TRP A 211 9.53 -16.54 14.46
CA TRP A 211 8.94 -16.23 13.17
C TRP A 211 8.40 -14.80 13.20
N SER A 212 8.71 -14.09 12.15
CA SER A 212 8.51 -12.66 12.04
C SER A 212 7.04 -12.30 11.73
N GLY A 213 6.23 -13.25 11.25
CA GLY A 213 4.85 -13.03 10.81
C GLY A 213 3.80 -13.18 11.90
N THR A 214 4.18 -13.20 13.17
CA THR A 214 3.26 -13.31 14.30
C THR A 214 3.49 -12.22 15.35
N ALA A 215 2.40 -11.80 16.00
CA ALA A 215 2.43 -10.90 17.15
C ALA A 215 2.41 -11.66 18.49
N SER A 216 2.15 -12.97 18.46
CA SER A 216 2.09 -13.83 19.64
C SER A 216 2.77 -15.17 19.36
N ALA A 217 3.72 -15.56 20.21
CA ALA A 217 4.44 -16.82 20.15
C ALA A 217 5.15 -17.09 21.49
N ASP A 218 5.47 -18.37 21.73
CA ASP A 218 6.30 -18.75 22.87
C ASP A 218 7.63 -17.98 22.88
N GLY A 219 7.91 -17.28 23.99
CA GLY A 219 9.13 -16.50 24.18
C GLY A 219 9.14 -15.12 23.51
N LEU A 220 8.07 -14.72 22.81
CA LEU A 220 7.90 -13.34 22.33
C LEU A 220 7.24 -12.51 23.44
N GLU A 221 8.00 -11.59 24.05
CA GLU A 221 7.51 -10.77 25.17
C GLU A 221 6.81 -9.51 24.68
N LYS A 222 7.31 -8.92 23.59
CA LYS A 222 6.79 -7.66 23.08
C LYS A 222 7.02 -7.54 21.59
N VAL A 223 6.00 -7.05 20.89
CA VAL A 223 6.12 -6.54 19.53
C VAL A 223 5.64 -5.10 19.50
N THR A 224 6.33 -4.25 18.74
CA THR A 224 5.93 -2.86 18.55
C THR A 224 6.21 -2.43 17.13
N THR A 225 5.20 -1.86 16.48
CA THR A 225 5.31 -1.32 15.13
C THR A 225 5.22 0.18 15.15
N THR A 226 6.14 0.84 14.46
CA THR A 226 6.10 2.27 14.18
C THR A 226 5.92 2.49 12.69
N HIS A 227 4.75 2.98 12.29
CA HIS A 227 4.49 3.48 10.95
C HIS A 227 4.83 4.95 10.88
N SER A 228 5.79 5.30 10.02
CA SER A 228 6.23 6.65 9.78
C SER A 228 6.05 7.03 8.31
N GLN A 229 6.23 8.31 7.97
CA GLN A 229 6.21 8.73 6.58
C GLN A 229 7.28 7.96 5.80
N ASN A 230 6.84 7.23 4.79
CA ASN A 230 7.62 6.43 3.85
C ASN A 230 8.51 5.30 4.42
N ARG A 231 8.25 4.84 5.66
CA ARG A 231 8.96 3.70 6.25
C ARG A 231 8.17 3.05 7.38
N THR A 232 8.42 1.77 7.61
CA THR A 232 7.86 1.02 8.75
C THR A 232 8.97 0.35 9.52
N SER A 233 8.99 0.52 10.84
CA SER A 233 9.90 -0.21 11.73
C SER A 233 9.12 -1.13 12.65
N ILE A 234 9.58 -2.36 12.85
CA ILE A 234 8.94 -3.32 13.74
C ILE A 234 9.99 -3.97 14.64
N THR A 235 9.79 -3.85 15.94
CA THR A 235 10.70 -4.35 16.97
C THR A 235 10.05 -5.51 17.73
N TYR A 236 10.82 -6.56 17.94
CA TYR A 236 10.47 -7.77 18.67
C TYR A 236 11.47 -7.92 19.83
N GLU A 237 10.98 -8.18 21.03
CA GLU A 237 11.77 -8.47 22.22
C GLU A 237 11.44 -9.89 22.68
N LEU A 238 12.46 -10.75 22.74
CA LEU A 238 12.32 -12.15 23.14
C LEU A 238 12.85 -12.37 24.56
N SER A 239 12.22 -13.30 25.28
CA SER A 239 12.54 -13.64 26.67
C SER A 239 13.95 -14.21 26.88
N ASP A 240 14.59 -14.64 25.80
CA ASP A 240 15.96 -15.16 25.80
C ASP A 240 17.04 -14.07 25.56
N GLY A 241 16.62 -12.80 25.49
CA GLY A 241 17.50 -11.64 25.36
C GLY A 241 17.76 -11.18 23.93
N LEU A 242 17.16 -11.81 22.91
CA LEU A 242 17.21 -11.27 21.54
C LEU A 242 16.26 -10.10 21.37
N LYS A 243 16.77 -9.05 20.72
CA LYS A 243 15.96 -7.95 20.21
C LYS A 243 16.14 -7.85 18.70
N ILE A 244 15.04 -7.95 17.96
CA ILE A 244 15.03 -7.89 16.51
C ILE A 244 14.32 -6.62 16.07
N THR A 245 14.94 -5.80 15.24
CA THR A 245 14.30 -4.63 14.64
C THR A 245 14.40 -4.73 13.13
N ARG A 246 13.26 -4.80 12.44
CA ARG A 246 13.20 -4.71 10.97
C ARG A 246 12.75 -3.31 10.56
N THR A 247 13.33 -2.77 9.49
CA THR A 247 12.93 -1.48 8.90
C THR A 247 12.72 -1.66 7.40
N ILE A 248 11.52 -1.34 6.92
CA ILE A 248 11.06 -1.56 5.55
C ILE A 248 10.87 -0.22 4.86
N PHE A 249 11.50 -0.04 3.71
CA PHE A 249 11.42 1.16 2.88
C PHE A 249 11.78 0.86 1.42
N ILE A 250 11.36 1.73 0.50
CA ILE A 250 11.69 1.60 -0.92
C ILE A 250 12.93 2.46 -1.21
N LEU A 251 13.90 1.89 -1.94
CA LEU A 251 15.13 2.60 -2.28
C LEU A 251 14.84 3.75 -3.28
N PRO A 252 15.45 4.93 -3.09
CA PRO A 252 15.48 5.96 -4.12
C PRO A 252 16.16 5.42 -5.39
N ALA A 253 15.69 5.84 -6.57
CA ALA A 253 16.30 5.39 -7.81
C ALA A 253 17.75 5.88 -7.95
N GLN A 254 18.58 5.02 -8.54
CA GLN A 254 19.99 5.26 -8.82
C GLN A 254 20.32 4.67 -10.20
N ASP A 255 21.37 5.20 -10.83
CA ASP A 255 21.83 4.71 -12.12
C ASP A 255 22.43 3.30 -11.98
N ASN A 256 22.24 2.46 -13.00
CA ASN A 256 22.70 1.06 -13.02
C ASN A 256 22.09 0.15 -11.92
N MET A 257 21.02 0.61 -11.27
CA MET A 257 20.24 -0.18 -10.31
C MET A 257 18.89 -0.59 -10.90
N PRO A 258 18.22 -1.61 -10.34
CA PRO A 258 16.89 -2.02 -10.77
C PRO A 258 15.87 -0.89 -10.79
N LEU A 259 14.85 -1.04 -11.65
CA LEU A 259 13.75 -0.07 -11.74
C LEU A 259 13.05 0.11 -10.39
N ALA A 260 12.90 -0.98 -9.65
CA ALA A 260 12.27 -1.02 -8.33
C ALA A 260 13.06 -1.90 -7.37
N SER A 261 13.31 -1.39 -6.16
CA SER A 261 13.96 -2.15 -5.08
C SER A 261 13.34 -1.76 -3.73
N GLU A 262 12.80 -2.74 -3.02
CA GLU A 262 12.39 -2.59 -1.63
C GLU A 262 13.48 -3.20 -0.74
N ALA A 263 13.89 -2.45 0.27
CA ALA A 263 14.88 -2.88 1.25
C ALA A 263 14.20 -3.20 2.58
N GLN A 264 14.67 -4.26 3.21
CA GLN A 264 14.34 -4.60 4.59
C GLN A 264 15.64 -4.78 5.37
N MET A 265 15.92 -3.83 6.26
CA MET A 265 17.07 -3.84 7.16
C MET A 265 16.69 -4.51 8.47
N ILE A 266 17.32 -5.64 8.81
CA ILE A 266 17.00 -6.47 9.98
C ILE A 266 18.18 -6.46 10.94
N LYS A 267 18.08 -5.68 12.01
CA LYS A 267 19.06 -5.65 13.10
C LYS A 267 18.69 -6.69 14.15
N ILE A 268 19.64 -7.55 14.50
CA ILE A 268 19.49 -8.62 15.48
C ILE A 268 20.51 -8.37 16.60
N GLU A 269 20.02 -8.02 17.77
CA GLU A 269 20.81 -7.66 18.94
C GLU A 269 20.74 -8.78 19.97
N ASN A 270 21.88 -9.18 20.52
CA ASN A 270 21.97 -10.18 21.57
C ASN A 270 22.27 -9.50 22.91
N ASN A 271 21.23 -9.26 23.70
CA ASN A 271 21.36 -8.69 25.05
C ASN A 271 21.65 -9.77 26.12
N GLY A 272 21.83 -11.02 25.70
CA GLY A 272 22.25 -12.11 26.56
C GLY A 272 23.74 -12.07 26.91
N ASN A 273 24.18 -13.06 27.69
CA ASN A 273 25.54 -13.16 28.21
C ASN A 273 26.43 -14.18 27.47
N LYS A 274 25.93 -14.77 26.38
CA LYS A 274 26.64 -15.76 25.56
C LYS A 274 26.49 -15.44 24.10
N ASP A 275 27.52 -15.75 23.33
CA ASP A 275 27.46 -15.73 21.87
C ASP A 275 26.41 -16.75 21.38
N ARG A 276 25.72 -16.41 20.30
CA ARG A 276 24.67 -17.24 19.72
C ARG A 276 24.92 -17.48 18.25
N ASP A 277 24.93 -18.75 17.86
CA ASP A 277 25.01 -19.18 16.47
C ASP A 277 23.60 -19.32 15.92
N LEU A 278 23.21 -18.34 15.11
CA LEU A 278 21.89 -18.22 14.54
C LEU A 278 21.94 -18.43 13.03
N ARG A 279 20.76 -18.64 12.46
CA ARG A 279 20.56 -18.60 11.02
C ARG A 279 19.25 -17.92 10.72
N ILE A 280 19.31 -16.92 9.86
CA ILE A 280 18.12 -16.28 9.31
C ILE A 280 17.65 -17.08 8.09
N VAL A 281 16.35 -17.28 7.99
CA VAL A 281 15.70 -17.80 6.78
C VAL A 281 14.69 -16.75 6.33
N TYR A 282 14.99 -16.01 5.28
CA TYR A 282 14.11 -14.97 4.74
C TYR A 282 13.20 -15.53 3.66
N THR A 283 11.92 -15.17 3.64
CA THR A 283 10.93 -15.72 2.70
C THR A 283 10.13 -14.66 1.96
N GLY A 284 9.56 -15.07 0.84
CA GLY A 284 8.64 -14.26 0.06
C GLY A 284 8.01 -15.03 -1.11
N MET A 285 7.11 -14.34 -1.81
CA MET A 285 6.49 -14.83 -3.02
C MET A 285 6.57 -13.74 -4.08
N PHE A 286 7.25 -14.03 -5.19
CA PHE A 286 7.24 -13.14 -6.35
C PHE A 286 5.86 -13.07 -6.99
N GLY A 287 5.47 -11.87 -7.43
CA GLY A 287 4.24 -11.68 -8.19
C GLY A 287 4.31 -12.35 -9.57
N THR A 288 3.18 -12.86 -10.06
CA THR A 288 3.10 -13.37 -11.44
C THR A 288 3.03 -12.22 -12.43
N SER A 289 3.63 -12.39 -13.61
CA SER A 289 3.39 -11.51 -14.77
C SER A 289 2.02 -11.76 -15.43
N GLU A 290 1.41 -12.91 -15.16
CA GLU A 290 0.14 -13.35 -15.75
C GLU A 290 -1.00 -13.21 -14.74
N VAL A 291 -1.29 -11.97 -14.32
CA VAL A 291 -2.26 -11.69 -13.24
C VAL A 291 -3.68 -12.16 -13.61
N HIS A 292 -4.08 -12.04 -14.88
CA HIS A 292 -5.40 -12.51 -15.35
C HIS A 292 -5.57 -14.03 -15.16
N ALA A 293 -4.49 -14.80 -15.38
CA ALA A 293 -4.49 -16.24 -15.27
C ALA A 293 -4.74 -16.75 -13.84
N LEU A 294 -4.56 -15.93 -12.80
CA LEU A 294 -4.94 -16.30 -11.44
C LEU A 294 -6.44 -16.63 -11.29
N ARG A 295 -7.29 -16.08 -12.17
CA ARG A 295 -8.73 -16.36 -12.21
C ARG A 295 -9.12 -17.35 -13.29
N GLU A 296 -8.42 -17.31 -14.42
CA GLU A 296 -8.81 -18.05 -15.63
C GLU A 296 -8.11 -19.42 -15.73
N ASP A 297 -6.80 -19.48 -15.45
CA ASP A 297 -5.99 -20.70 -15.50
C ASP A 297 -4.76 -20.59 -14.57
N VAL A 298 -4.94 -20.99 -13.32
CA VAL A 298 -3.84 -20.95 -12.34
C VAL A 298 -2.68 -21.85 -12.75
N ILE A 299 -2.93 -22.94 -13.49
CA ILE A 299 -1.87 -23.85 -13.94
C ILE A 299 -0.98 -23.14 -14.95
N PHE A 300 -1.56 -22.38 -15.90
CA PHE A 300 -0.80 -21.54 -16.82
C PHE A 300 0.21 -20.65 -16.07
N SER A 301 -0.24 -19.93 -15.03
CA SER A 301 0.63 -19.06 -14.22
C SER A 301 1.83 -19.78 -13.57
N THR A 302 1.76 -21.12 -13.41
CA THR A 302 2.83 -21.92 -12.82
C THR A 302 3.73 -22.62 -13.83
N VAL A 303 3.24 -22.97 -15.03
CA VAL A 303 4.07 -23.69 -16.03
C VAL A 303 4.88 -22.77 -16.94
N VAL A 304 4.56 -21.47 -16.93
CA VAL A 304 5.24 -20.44 -17.74
C VAL A 304 6.43 -19.79 -17.04
N ALA A 305 6.89 -20.33 -15.92
CA ALA A 305 8.04 -19.78 -15.21
C ALA A 305 8.72 -20.83 -14.33
N GLN A 306 9.99 -20.59 -14.02
CA GLN A 306 10.86 -21.46 -13.24
C GLN A 306 11.73 -20.62 -12.29
N SER A 307 12.32 -21.24 -11.28
CA SER A 307 13.31 -20.54 -10.45
C SER A 307 14.65 -20.46 -11.17
N GLU A 308 15.33 -19.33 -11.04
CA GLU A 308 16.73 -19.16 -11.44
C GLU A 308 17.55 -18.75 -10.20
N VAL A 309 18.78 -19.24 -10.10
CA VAL A 309 19.69 -18.94 -8.99
C VAL A 309 20.99 -18.43 -9.58
N PHE A 310 21.45 -17.28 -9.10
CA PHE A 310 22.68 -16.65 -9.56
C PHE A 310 23.81 -16.97 -8.60
N PHE A 311 24.99 -17.24 -9.14
CA PHE A 311 26.21 -17.57 -8.42
C PHE A 311 27.33 -16.60 -8.81
N ASP A 312 28.31 -16.39 -7.93
CA ASP A 312 29.57 -15.73 -8.30
C ASP A 312 30.61 -16.74 -8.81
N ASP A 313 31.80 -16.25 -9.13
CA ASP A 313 32.93 -17.07 -9.61
C ASP A 313 33.43 -18.11 -8.60
N ASN A 314 32.98 -18.06 -7.34
CA ASN A 314 33.30 -19.02 -6.28
C ASN A 314 32.12 -19.97 -5.98
N ASP A 315 31.12 -20.05 -6.87
CA ASP A 315 29.88 -20.81 -6.70
C ASP A 315 29.07 -20.39 -5.46
N ALA A 316 29.25 -19.17 -4.95
CA ALA A 316 28.46 -18.65 -3.85
C ALA A 316 27.16 -18.03 -4.37
N ILE A 317 26.02 -18.38 -3.75
CA ILE A 317 24.70 -17.90 -4.17
C ILE A 317 24.63 -16.36 -4.01
N LYS A 318 24.18 -15.65 -5.05
CA LYS A 318 24.10 -14.17 -5.14
C LYS A 318 22.70 -13.60 -5.33
N ALA A 319 21.77 -14.33 -5.93
CA ALA A 319 20.35 -13.95 -6.02
C ALA A 319 19.49 -15.17 -6.32
N ILE A 320 18.21 -15.08 -5.99
CA ILE A 320 17.18 -15.98 -6.52
C ILE A 320 16.19 -15.17 -7.33
N CYS A 321 15.76 -15.73 -8.45
CA CYS A 321 14.82 -15.14 -9.39
C CYS A 321 13.73 -16.15 -9.70
N PHE A 322 12.60 -15.63 -10.18
CA PHE A 322 11.58 -16.43 -10.82
C PHE A 322 11.50 -16.03 -12.30
N ASP A 323 12.24 -16.77 -13.11
CA ASP A 323 12.46 -16.54 -14.53
C ASP A 323 11.25 -17.00 -15.36
N PRO A 324 10.58 -16.08 -16.09
CA PRO A 324 9.44 -16.46 -16.90
C PRO A 324 9.86 -16.89 -18.31
N ASN A 325 9.28 -18.00 -18.79
CA ASN A 325 9.60 -18.60 -20.09
C ASN A 325 9.06 -17.81 -21.30
N PRO A 326 7.84 -17.23 -21.28
CA PRO A 326 7.32 -16.53 -22.44
C PRO A 326 8.09 -15.25 -22.76
N LYS A 327 8.45 -15.07 -24.03
CA LYS A 327 9.24 -13.92 -24.49
C LYS A 327 8.64 -12.56 -24.10
N TRP A 328 7.31 -12.42 -24.11
CA TRP A 328 6.64 -11.16 -23.74
C TRP A 328 6.73 -10.82 -22.23
N THR A 329 7.11 -11.78 -21.39
CA THR A 329 7.27 -11.60 -19.94
C THR A 329 8.73 -11.37 -19.52
N LYS A 330 9.69 -11.61 -20.42
CA LYS A 330 11.13 -11.46 -20.18
C LYS A 330 11.59 -10.03 -19.96
N GLY A 331 10.72 -9.04 -20.19
CA GLY A 331 10.96 -7.62 -19.90
C GLY A 331 10.80 -7.23 -18.43
N ASN A 332 10.36 -8.14 -17.55
CA ASN A 332 10.15 -7.84 -16.12
C ASN A 332 10.62 -9.01 -15.24
N ILE A 333 11.88 -8.93 -14.79
CA ILE A 333 12.54 -10.01 -14.04
C ILE A 333 12.61 -9.64 -12.55
N ARG A 334 12.07 -10.52 -11.71
CA ARG A 334 12.00 -10.33 -10.26
C ARG A 334 13.07 -11.15 -9.59
N TRP A 335 13.72 -10.57 -8.60
CA TRP A 335 14.76 -11.26 -7.88
C TRP A 335 14.90 -10.75 -6.45
N ASP A 336 15.54 -11.56 -5.61
CA ASP A 336 15.76 -11.27 -4.20
C ASP A 336 17.20 -11.58 -3.79
N ALA A 337 17.77 -10.69 -2.97
CA ALA A 337 19.10 -10.84 -2.40
C ALA A 337 19.15 -10.53 -0.91
N LEU A 338 19.88 -11.38 -0.17
CA LEU A 338 20.08 -11.27 1.27
C LEU A 338 21.58 -11.18 1.58
N LEU A 339 21.99 -10.10 2.26
CA LEU A 339 23.35 -9.84 2.69
C LEU A 339 23.38 -9.78 4.23
N VAL A 340 24.27 -10.53 4.88
CA VAL A 340 24.43 -10.50 6.35
C VAL A 340 25.76 -9.87 6.72
N HIS A 341 25.73 -8.72 7.38
CA HIS A 341 26.90 -8.00 7.86
C HIS A 341 27.29 -8.49 9.26
N GLU A 342 28.40 -9.20 9.35
CA GLU A 342 28.95 -9.76 10.58
C GLU A 342 30.44 -9.41 10.68
N ASP A 343 30.88 -8.82 11.80
CA ASP A 343 32.29 -8.49 12.06
C ASP A 343 33.00 -7.73 10.91
N GLY A 344 32.27 -6.87 10.19
CA GLY A 344 32.80 -6.07 9.07
C GLY A 344 32.94 -6.84 7.75
N GLN A 345 32.44 -8.08 7.67
CA GLN A 345 32.36 -8.88 6.46
C GLN A 345 30.90 -9.10 6.04
N VAL A 346 30.70 -9.38 4.76
CA VAL A 346 29.39 -9.77 4.23
C VAL A 346 29.37 -11.29 4.07
N LYS A 347 28.48 -11.94 4.81
CA LYS A 347 28.10 -13.33 4.61
C LYS A 347 26.93 -13.37 3.63
N PHE A 348 27.09 -14.19 2.61
CA PHE A 348 26.03 -14.51 1.66
C PHE A 348 25.32 -15.80 2.09
N ARG A 349 24.09 -15.96 1.63
CA ARG A 349 23.30 -17.17 1.82
C ARG A 349 24.03 -18.42 1.36
N THR A 350 23.81 -19.48 2.11
CA THR A 350 24.40 -20.80 1.89
C THR A 350 23.39 -21.82 1.41
N GLN A 351 22.09 -21.54 1.57
CA GLN A 351 21.01 -22.43 1.14
C GLN A 351 19.80 -21.63 0.62
N TYR A 352 18.98 -22.27 -0.21
CA TYR A 352 17.72 -21.73 -0.71
C TYR A 352 16.62 -22.79 -0.83
N CYS A 353 15.37 -22.34 -0.89
CA CYS A 353 14.23 -23.14 -1.29
C CYS A 353 13.38 -22.35 -2.28
N ALA A 354 13.11 -22.93 -3.46
CA ALA A 354 12.32 -22.29 -4.50
C ALA A 354 10.86 -22.78 -4.58
N ARG A 355 10.43 -23.66 -3.67
CA ARG A 355 9.11 -24.30 -3.72
C ARG A 355 8.44 -24.30 -2.35
N TYR A 356 7.27 -23.67 -2.26
CA TYR A 356 6.53 -23.54 -0.99
C TYR A 356 6.30 -24.88 -0.28
N ALA A 357 5.91 -25.92 -1.03
CA ALA A 357 5.67 -27.25 -0.48
C ALA A 357 6.94 -27.93 0.09
N ASP A 358 8.12 -27.64 -0.47
CA ASP A 358 9.39 -28.16 0.06
C ASP A 358 9.88 -27.40 1.28
N PHE A 359 9.32 -26.24 1.55
CA PHE A 359 9.60 -25.46 2.75
C PHE A 359 8.63 -25.83 3.88
N VAL A 360 7.33 -25.76 3.60
CA VAL A 360 6.27 -25.98 4.60
C VAL A 360 6.08 -27.45 4.95
N GLY A 361 6.14 -28.36 3.96
CA GLY A 361 5.83 -29.77 4.17
C GLY A 361 4.43 -29.98 4.75
N ASN A 362 4.34 -30.84 5.76
CA ASN A 362 3.14 -31.10 6.57
C ASN A 362 2.95 -30.08 7.71
N GLY A 363 3.87 -29.12 7.84
CA GLY A 363 3.79 -28.04 8.82
C GLY A 363 2.86 -26.90 8.36
N THR A 364 3.13 -25.72 8.88
CA THR A 364 2.43 -24.48 8.47
C THR A 364 3.46 -23.43 8.06
N LEU A 365 3.03 -22.32 7.45
CA LEU A 365 3.95 -21.22 7.20
C LEU A 365 4.55 -20.69 8.51
N ALA A 366 3.78 -20.64 9.61
CA ALA A 366 4.30 -20.21 10.91
C ALA A 366 5.33 -21.18 11.50
N LYS A 367 5.23 -22.48 11.18
CA LYS A 367 6.10 -23.55 11.67
C LYS A 367 6.37 -24.56 10.54
N PRO A 368 7.28 -24.24 9.60
CA PRO A 368 7.55 -25.09 8.46
C PRO A 368 8.29 -26.37 8.87
N GLU A 369 7.95 -27.50 8.24
CA GLU A 369 8.57 -28.80 8.52
C GLU A 369 10.08 -28.80 8.18
N PHE A 370 10.46 -28.16 7.07
CA PHE A 370 11.82 -28.22 6.52
C PHE A 370 12.62 -26.93 6.78
N ILE A 371 12.34 -26.24 7.88
CA ILE A 371 13.06 -25.01 8.26
C ILE A 371 14.54 -25.29 8.60
N SER A 372 14.86 -26.48 9.13
CA SER A 372 16.20 -26.81 9.64
C SER A 372 17.27 -26.90 8.56
N ILE A 373 16.94 -27.32 7.34
CA ILE A 373 17.85 -27.37 6.18
C ILE A 373 16.99 -27.16 4.94
N LEU A 374 17.29 -26.14 4.14
CA LEU A 374 16.52 -25.88 2.93
C LEU A 374 16.85 -26.88 1.83
N SER A 375 15.95 -27.05 0.87
CA SER A 375 16.02 -28.14 -0.10
C SER A 375 17.13 -28.00 -1.15
N ASP A 376 17.64 -26.79 -1.40
CA ASP A 376 18.63 -26.46 -2.43
C ASP A 376 18.27 -27.00 -3.82
N LYS A 377 16.96 -26.99 -4.13
CA LYS A 377 16.41 -27.46 -5.40
C LYS A 377 15.77 -26.32 -6.17
N GLN A 378 16.15 -26.20 -7.43
CA GLN A 378 15.42 -25.40 -8.39
C GLN A 378 14.00 -25.95 -8.58
N SER A 379 13.04 -25.04 -8.72
CA SER A 379 11.68 -25.36 -9.12
C SER A 379 11.51 -25.14 -10.62
N ARG A 380 11.07 -26.17 -11.34
CA ARG A 380 10.74 -26.10 -12.77
C ARG A 380 9.37 -25.46 -13.06
N LYS A 381 8.67 -25.05 -12.01
CA LYS A 381 7.32 -24.48 -12.06
C LYS A 381 7.19 -23.41 -10.98
N GLY A 382 6.23 -22.52 -11.16
CA GLY A 382 5.74 -21.65 -10.12
C GLY A 382 4.89 -22.35 -9.05
N PRO A 383 4.34 -21.56 -8.12
CA PRO A 383 4.52 -20.10 -8.02
C PRO A 383 5.94 -19.73 -7.57
N GLY A 384 6.34 -18.46 -7.76
CA GLY A 384 7.68 -17.95 -7.45
C GLY A 384 7.97 -17.76 -5.97
N PHE A 385 7.82 -18.84 -5.18
CA PHE A 385 8.20 -18.84 -3.77
C PHE A 385 9.72 -18.82 -3.62
N PHE A 386 10.22 -18.12 -2.62
CA PHE A 386 11.62 -18.19 -2.25
C PHE A 386 11.80 -18.23 -0.73
N ALA A 387 12.81 -18.98 -0.30
CA ALA A 387 13.41 -18.90 1.02
C ALA A 387 14.94 -18.86 0.85
N LEU A 388 15.63 -17.94 1.54
CA LEU A 388 17.09 -17.80 1.52
C LEU A 388 17.63 -17.90 2.95
N ALA A 389 18.67 -18.72 3.17
CA ALA A 389 19.22 -18.93 4.50
C ALA A 389 20.70 -18.57 4.64
N THR A 390 21.03 -17.84 5.70
CA THR A 390 22.41 -17.40 6.00
C THR A 390 22.73 -17.62 7.48
N PRO A 391 23.74 -18.42 7.83
CA PRO A 391 24.20 -18.58 9.21
C PRO A 391 25.11 -17.42 9.63
N PHE A 392 25.03 -17.04 10.90
CA PHE A 392 25.87 -16.00 11.50
C PHE A 392 25.95 -16.19 13.02
N THR A 393 26.95 -15.59 13.63
CA THR A 393 27.17 -15.56 15.07
C THR A 393 26.93 -14.14 15.58
N VAL A 394 26.02 -13.99 16.54
CA VAL A 394 25.81 -12.72 17.24
C VAL A 394 26.45 -12.79 18.62
N LYS A 395 27.55 -12.05 18.81
CA LYS A 395 28.28 -12.00 20.08
C LYS A 395 27.43 -11.40 21.20
N ALA A 396 27.69 -11.82 22.44
CA ALA A 396 27.04 -11.25 23.61
C ALA A 396 27.23 -9.72 23.65
N GLY A 397 26.15 -8.96 23.86
CA GLY A 397 26.15 -7.51 23.87
C GLY A 397 26.39 -6.84 22.51
N SER A 398 26.36 -7.59 21.40
CA SER A 398 26.60 -7.09 20.04
C SER A 398 25.37 -7.24 19.14
N SER A 399 25.50 -6.80 17.89
CA SER A 399 24.44 -6.93 16.89
C SER A 399 24.96 -7.36 15.53
N VAL A 400 24.15 -8.12 14.81
CA VAL A 400 24.34 -8.44 13.38
C VAL A 400 23.22 -7.77 12.59
N ARG A 401 23.51 -7.38 11.35
CA ARG A 401 22.50 -6.80 10.44
C ARG A 401 22.34 -7.65 9.19
N ALA A 402 21.12 -8.06 8.90
CA ALA A 402 20.75 -8.70 7.65
C ALA A 402 19.97 -7.73 6.77
N ASP A 403 20.47 -7.46 5.58
CA ASP A 403 19.88 -6.55 4.60
C ASP A 403 19.27 -7.38 3.46
N ASN A 404 17.95 -7.33 3.33
CA ASN A 404 17.23 -7.97 2.24
C ASN A 404 16.80 -6.95 1.18
N PHE A 405 16.95 -7.32 -0.08
CA PHE A 405 16.56 -6.53 -1.24
C PHE A 405 15.65 -7.37 -2.13
N THR A 406 14.41 -6.93 -2.30
CA THR A 406 13.49 -7.52 -3.28
C THR A 406 13.32 -6.55 -4.43
N CYS A 407 13.64 -6.99 -5.65
CA CYS A 407 13.90 -6.12 -6.79
C CYS A 407 13.12 -6.53 -8.04
N LEU A 408 12.95 -5.57 -8.96
CA LEU A 408 12.48 -5.79 -10.32
C LEU A 408 13.36 -5.05 -11.32
N THR A 409 13.98 -5.82 -12.20
CA THR A 409 14.68 -5.39 -13.41
C THR A 409 13.66 -5.28 -14.55
N SER A 410 13.71 -4.20 -15.34
CA SER A 410 12.69 -3.97 -16.38
C SER A 410 13.23 -3.31 -17.65
N ASP A 411 12.68 -3.72 -18.80
CA ASP A 411 12.93 -3.13 -20.11
C ASP A 411 12.16 -1.81 -20.34
N VAL A 412 11.09 -1.57 -19.57
CA VAL A 412 10.09 -0.52 -19.84
C VAL A 412 10.67 0.88 -19.98
N LEU A 413 11.79 1.16 -19.30
CA LEU A 413 12.53 2.41 -19.40
C LEU A 413 14.04 2.21 -19.60
N ASN A 414 14.49 1.00 -19.94
CA ASN A 414 15.90 0.71 -20.21
C ASN A 414 16.11 0.48 -21.72
N ASP A 415 16.60 1.51 -22.42
CA ASP A 415 16.83 1.43 -23.88
C ASP A 415 18.01 0.51 -24.25
N SER A 416 18.80 0.08 -23.28
CA SER A 416 19.93 -0.86 -23.44
C SER A 416 19.66 -2.21 -22.76
N TYR A 417 18.38 -2.55 -22.56
CA TYR A 417 17.98 -3.81 -21.98
C TYR A 417 18.42 -4.99 -22.86
N GLU A 418 19.27 -5.83 -22.31
CA GLU A 418 19.64 -7.14 -22.83
C GLU A 418 18.93 -8.22 -22.02
N GLU A 419 18.13 -9.05 -22.70
CA GLU A 419 17.44 -10.20 -22.12
C GLU A 419 18.45 -11.11 -21.41
N ASP A 420 18.10 -11.60 -20.21
CA ASP A 420 18.90 -12.43 -19.31
C ASP A 420 20.23 -11.81 -18.81
N GLU A 421 20.78 -10.77 -19.44
CA GLU A 421 22.06 -10.15 -19.06
C GLU A 421 21.89 -8.91 -18.17
N THR A 422 20.86 -8.10 -18.40
CA THR A 422 20.63 -6.87 -17.61
C THR A 422 20.41 -7.18 -16.14
N VAL A 423 19.65 -8.23 -15.84
CA VAL A 423 19.39 -8.67 -14.47
C VAL A 423 20.67 -9.05 -13.75
N LYS A 424 21.61 -9.74 -14.41
CA LYS A 424 22.91 -10.12 -13.84
C LYS A 424 23.75 -8.89 -13.50
N LYS A 425 23.80 -7.91 -14.41
CA LYS A 425 24.52 -6.65 -14.20
C LYS A 425 23.94 -5.87 -13.01
N GLU A 426 22.62 -5.72 -12.94
CA GLU A 426 21.95 -5.01 -11.85
C GLU A 426 22.08 -5.74 -10.50
N ILE A 427 22.03 -7.08 -10.47
CA ILE A 427 22.31 -7.88 -9.27
C ILE A 427 23.75 -7.60 -8.79
N ALA A 428 24.73 -7.66 -9.69
CA ALA A 428 26.12 -7.42 -9.35
C ALA A 428 26.33 -5.99 -8.82
N SER A 429 25.77 -4.98 -9.49
CA SER A 429 25.87 -3.58 -9.05
C SER A 429 25.23 -3.35 -7.68
N LEU A 430 24.05 -3.93 -7.43
CA LEU A 430 23.37 -3.79 -6.14
C LEU A 430 24.18 -4.46 -5.02
N ILE A 431 24.65 -5.69 -5.23
CA ILE A 431 25.42 -6.43 -4.22
C ILE A 431 26.75 -5.72 -3.93
N ASP A 432 27.47 -5.26 -4.94
CA ASP A 432 28.74 -4.55 -4.77
C ASP A 432 28.54 -3.28 -3.95
N TYR A 433 27.54 -2.46 -4.32
CA TYR A 433 27.26 -1.20 -3.63
C TYR A 433 26.83 -1.40 -2.17
N TYR A 434 25.92 -2.34 -1.90
CA TYR A 434 25.40 -2.57 -0.55
C TYR A 434 26.24 -3.55 0.28
N SER A 435 27.36 -4.06 -0.26
CA SER A 435 28.34 -4.79 0.55
C SER A 435 29.05 -3.88 1.55
N ASP A 436 29.12 -2.57 1.27
CA ASP A 436 29.50 -1.58 2.30
C ASP A 436 28.39 -1.50 3.37
N PRO A 437 28.68 -1.85 4.64
CA PRO A 437 27.69 -1.80 5.71
C PRO A 437 27.11 -0.39 5.96
N LYS A 438 27.70 0.69 5.43
CA LYS A 438 27.15 2.05 5.56
C LYS A 438 26.15 2.42 4.48
N ALA A 439 26.20 1.77 3.31
CA ALA A 439 25.43 2.17 2.13
C ALA A 439 23.90 2.12 2.37
N LEU A 440 23.39 1.05 2.98
CA LEU A 440 21.95 0.94 3.24
C LEU A 440 21.45 1.92 4.32
N PRO A 441 22.12 2.09 5.47
CA PRO A 441 21.80 3.17 6.42
C PRO A 441 21.80 4.56 5.78
N GLU A 442 22.77 4.87 4.92
CA GLU A 442 22.80 6.16 4.22
C GLU A 442 21.64 6.32 3.23
N ALA A 443 21.27 5.25 2.52
CA ALA A 443 20.08 5.24 1.66
C ALA A 443 18.78 5.43 2.45
N PHE A 444 18.69 4.80 3.63
CA PHE A 444 17.58 4.99 4.57
C PHE A 444 17.46 6.44 5.03
N GLU A 445 18.57 7.06 5.43
CA GLU A 445 18.59 8.47 5.83
C GLU A 445 18.15 9.40 4.68
N LYS A 446 18.48 9.08 3.42
CA LYS A 446 17.97 9.84 2.26
C LYS A 446 16.44 9.78 2.17
N VAL A 447 15.81 8.63 2.47
CA VAL A 447 14.34 8.49 2.49
C VAL A 447 13.74 9.33 3.61
N VAL A 448 14.31 9.26 4.82
CA VAL A 448 13.85 10.07 5.97
C VAL A 448 13.98 11.56 5.66
N ASN A 449 15.15 12.00 5.22
CA ASN A 449 15.43 13.40 4.91
C ASN A 449 14.54 13.93 3.78
N PHE A 450 14.27 13.12 2.76
CA PHE A 450 13.36 13.53 1.69
C PHE A 450 11.96 13.85 2.19
N THR A 451 11.37 12.99 3.03
CA THR A 451 10.02 13.26 3.58
C THR A 451 10.00 14.49 4.47
N HIS A 452 11.05 14.68 5.27
CA HIS A 452 11.21 15.89 6.09
C HIS A 452 11.31 17.14 5.21
N ASP A 453 12.18 17.13 4.19
CA ASP A 453 12.39 18.26 3.28
C ASP A 453 11.13 18.60 2.49
N TYR A 454 10.42 17.59 1.97
CA TYR A 454 9.15 17.80 1.28
C TYR A 454 8.14 18.51 2.17
N SER A 455 8.03 18.10 3.43
CA SER A 455 7.06 18.67 4.37
C SER A 455 7.37 20.10 4.86
N LYS A 456 8.53 20.68 4.53
CA LYS A 456 8.97 21.99 5.05
C LYS A 456 8.19 23.18 4.51
N TYR A 457 7.55 23.05 3.35
CA TYR A 457 6.87 24.17 2.68
C TYR A 457 5.86 24.87 3.59
N MET A 458 5.07 24.10 4.35
CA MET A 458 4.07 24.62 5.26
C MET A 458 4.17 23.91 6.61
N LYS A 459 4.33 24.68 7.68
CA LYS A 459 4.27 24.20 9.06
C LYS A 459 3.32 25.08 9.86
N ILE A 460 2.47 24.44 10.66
CA ILE A 460 1.57 25.10 11.60
C ILE A 460 2.03 24.86 13.04
N THR A 461 1.58 25.73 13.94
CA THR A 461 1.62 25.51 15.38
C THR A 461 0.19 25.50 15.92
N HIS A 462 -0.15 24.49 16.70
CA HIS A 462 -1.48 24.27 17.23
C HIS A 462 -1.43 23.69 18.64
N GLU A 463 -2.52 23.88 19.41
CA GLU A 463 -2.64 23.32 20.77
C GLU A 463 -2.85 21.80 20.75
N ASP A 464 -3.65 21.30 19.80
CA ASP A 464 -3.74 19.88 19.48
C ASP A 464 -2.51 19.42 18.70
N LYS A 465 -1.64 18.65 19.36
CA LYS A 465 -0.39 18.12 18.81
C LYS A 465 -0.59 16.97 17.82
N ASN A 466 -1.72 16.27 17.87
CA ASN A 466 -2.06 15.27 16.87
C ASN A 466 -2.44 15.97 15.55
N PHE A 467 -3.24 17.02 15.63
CA PHE A 467 -3.56 17.85 14.47
C PHE A 467 -2.31 18.54 13.89
N GLU A 468 -1.45 19.11 14.75
CA GLU A 468 -0.18 19.73 14.34
C GLU A 468 0.70 18.73 13.57
N SER A 469 0.93 17.53 14.11
CA SER A 469 1.77 16.53 13.46
C SER A 469 1.14 15.95 12.19
N TYR A 470 -0.18 15.81 12.14
CA TYR A 470 -0.91 15.39 10.94
C TYR A 470 -0.71 16.38 9.79
N VAL A 471 -0.99 17.67 10.02
CA VAL A 471 -0.84 18.73 9.00
C VAL A 471 0.63 18.91 8.60
N ASN A 472 1.54 18.84 9.57
CA ASN A 472 2.95 19.09 9.32
C ASN A 472 3.67 17.93 8.64
N ASN A 473 3.27 16.67 8.86
CA ASN A 473 4.07 15.50 8.43
C ASN A 473 3.25 14.47 7.64
N ASN A 474 2.10 14.02 8.16
CA ASN A 474 1.31 12.94 7.56
C ASN A 474 0.64 13.36 6.25
N LEU A 475 -0.10 14.47 6.28
CA LEU A 475 -0.84 14.97 5.13
C LEU A 475 0.08 15.34 3.95
N PRO A 476 1.23 16.03 4.13
CA PRO A 476 2.18 16.25 3.05
C PRO A 476 2.66 14.94 2.42
N PHE A 477 2.99 13.93 3.21
CA PHE A 477 3.39 12.63 2.67
C PHE A 477 2.25 11.96 1.87
N GLN A 478 1.02 12.01 2.37
CA GLN A 478 -0.14 11.49 1.64
C GLN A 478 -0.33 12.19 0.29
N VAL A 479 -0.24 13.52 0.26
CA VAL A 479 -0.33 14.33 -0.98
C VAL A 479 0.81 14.00 -1.96
N PHE A 480 2.03 13.81 -1.44
CA PHE A 480 3.15 13.31 -2.24
C PHE A 480 2.81 11.95 -2.84
N TYR A 481 2.42 10.98 -2.02
CA TYR A 481 2.07 9.63 -2.46
C TYR A 481 0.98 9.63 -3.54
N GLN A 482 -0.11 10.36 -3.32
CA GLN A 482 -1.23 10.45 -4.26
C GLN A 482 -0.85 11.11 -5.59
N THR A 483 0.09 12.07 -5.59
CA THR A 483 0.56 12.68 -6.86
C THR A 483 1.17 11.65 -7.82
N PHE A 484 1.85 10.61 -7.31
CA PHE A 484 2.46 9.57 -8.14
C PHE A 484 1.57 8.35 -8.31
N VAL A 485 0.90 7.91 -7.24
CA VAL A 485 0.09 6.69 -7.24
C VAL A 485 -1.33 6.95 -7.76
N SER A 486 -1.79 8.19 -7.73
CA SER A 486 -3.19 8.57 -7.98
C SER A 486 -4.12 7.73 -7.09
N ARG A 487 -4.88 6.81 -7.67
CA ARG A 487 -5.74 5.85 -6.97
C ARG A 487 -5.41 4.40 -7.37
N SER A 488 -4.14 4.10 -7.68
CA SER A 488 -3.70 2.82 -8.27
C SER A 488 -3.12 1.79 -7.29
N LEU A 489 -2.81 2.19 -6.05
CA LEU A 489 -2.43 1.27 -4.97
C LEU A 489 -2.75 1.84 -3.59
N ASP A 490 -3.53 1.08 -2.82
CA ASP A 490 -3.65 1.17 -1.37
C ASP A 490 -3.78 -0.26 -0.79
N TRP A 491 -4.13 -0.41 0.49
CA TRP A 491 -4.31 -1.73 1.11
C TRP A 491 -5.35 -2.62 0.39
N THR A 492 -6.47 -2.05 -0.05
CA THR A 492 -7.58 -2.74 -0.73
C THR A 492 -7.71 -2.41 -2.22
N GLN A 493 -7.12 -1.30 -2.67
CA GLN A 493 -7.00 -0.95 -4.07
C GLN A 493 -5.85 -1.75 -4.69
N LYS A 494 -6.22 -2.94 -5.19
CA LYS A 494 -5.30 -3.92 -5.76
C LYS A 494 -5.38 -3.96 -7.29
N GLY A 495 -6.42 -3.39 -7.90
CA GLY A 495 -6.68 -3.45 -9.34
C GLY A 495 -5.69 -2.67 -10.17
N TYR A 496 -5.57 -3.05 -11.44
CA TYR A 496 -5.01 -2.15 -12.43
C TYR A 496 -5.92 -0.92 -12.55
N ARG A 497 -5.33 0.26 -12.35
CA ARG A 497 -5.95 1.56 -12.63
C ARG A 497 -4.92 2.46 -13.28
N GLU A 498 -5.37 3.18 -14.29
CA GLU A 498 -4.60 4.24 -14.93
C GLU A 498 -4.75 5.56 -14.16
N ILE A 499 -4.02 6.58 -14.61
CA ILE A 499 -4.14 7.93 -14.06
C ILE A 499 -5.38 8.57 -14.69
N GLY A 500 -6.34 8.97 -13.87
CA GLY A 500 -7.48 9.77 -14.34
C GLY A 500 -7.03 11.21 -14.62
N PHE A 501 -7.49 11.80 -15.72
CA PHE A 501 -7.19 13.19 -16.06
C PHE A 501 -7.60 14.13 -14.93
N ARG A 502 -8.80 13.92 -14.39
CA ARG A 502 -9.36 14.59 -13.21
C ARG A 502 -8.44 14.60 -11.98
N GLU A 503 -7.60 13.58 -11.81
CA GLU A 503 -6.72 13.45 -10.63
C GLU A 503 -5.51 14.40 -10.66
N ILE A 504 -5.41 15.27 -11.67
CA ILE A 504 -4.54 16.47 -11.63
C ILE A 504 -4.81 17.33 -10.38
N GLN A 505 -5.98 17.17 -9.75
CA GLN A 505 -6.31 17.79 -8.45
C GLN A 505 -5.26 17.49 -7.37
N ASP A 506 -4.59 16.34 -7.38
CA ASP A 506 -3.51 16.05 -6.43
C ASP A 506 -2.32 17.03 -6.62
N ILE A 507 -2.09 17.48 -7.86
CA ILE A 507 -1.07 18.49 -8.20
C ILE A 507 -1.44 19.87 -7.64
N PHE A 508 -2.73 20.18 -7.43
CA PHE A 508 -3.15 21.47 -6.86
C PHE A 508 -2.51 21.71 -5.50
N ALA A 509 -2.34 20.65 -4.70
CA ALA A 509 -1.66 20.74 -3.41
C ALA A 509 -0.15 20.48 -3.55
N SER A 510 0.26 19.44 -4.27
CA SER A 510 1.66 19.00 -4.27
C SER A 510 2.60 19.98 -4.98
N MET A 511 2.10 20.80 -5.91
CA MET A 511 2.93 21.78 -6.63
C MET A 511 3.64 22.76 -5.71
N TYR A 512 3.00 23.17 -4.62
CA TYR A 512 3.57 24.13 -3.68
C TYR A 512 4.74 23.53 -2.91
N TYR A 513 4.61 22.27 -2.49
CA TYR A 513 5.68 21.52 -1.83
C TYR A 513 6.87 21.31 -2.78
N PHE A 514 6.62 20.91 -4.03
CA PHE A 514 7.68 20.78 -5.03
C PHE A 514 8.37 22.11 -5.32
N ALA A 515 7.61 23.20 -5.52
CA ALA A 515 8.17 24.53 -5.72
C ALA A 515 9.00 24.99 -4.52
N GLY A 516 8.55 24.71 -3.28
CA GLY A 516 9.28 24.98 -2.04
C GLY A 516 10.61 24.22 -1.93
N MET A 517 10.71 23.04 -2.56
CA MET A 517 11.97 22.29 -2.71
C MET A 517 12.82 22.74 -3.92
N GLY A 518 12.40 23.77 -4.66
CA GLY A 518 13.07 24.20 -5.89
C GLY A 518 12.82 23.28 -7.09
N GLN A 519 11.82 22.40 -7.04
CA GLN A 519 11.50 21.40 -8.08
C GLN A 519 10.45 21.90 -9.08
N GLN A 520 10.54 23.17 -9.50
CA GLN A 520 9.54 23.78 -10.39
C GLN A 520 9.50 23.13 -11.78
N GLU A 521 10.65 22.72 -12.32
CA GLU A 521 10.71 22.00 -13.61
C GLU A 521 10.04 20.63 -13.53
N PHE A 522 10.05 19.99 -12.36
CA PHE A 522 9.31 18.75 -12.15
C PHE A 522 7.79 19.00 -12.21
N VAL A 523 7.30 20.09 -11.61
CA VAL A 523 5.88 20.48 -11.74
C VAL A 523 5.52 20.75 -13.21
N LYS A 524 6.35 21.49 -13.95
CA LYS A 524 6.14 21.69 -15.40
C LYS A 524 6.09 20.35 -16.15
N LYS A 525 6.98 19.40 -15.85
CA LYS A 525 6.95 18.06 -16.44
C LYS A 525 5.62 17.35 -16.21
N LEU A 526 5.05 17.42 -15.00
CA LEU A 526 3.72 16.87 -14.72
C LEU A 526 2.65 17.59 -15.56
N LEU A 527 2.62 18.92 -15.55
CA LEU A 527 1.62 19.69 -16.30
C LEU A 527 1.69 19.44 -17.81
N ARG A 528 2.89 19.25 -18.36
CA ARG A 528 3.09 18.85 -19.77
C ARG A 528 2.48 17.48 -20.05
N GLU A 529 2.63 16.52 -19.12
CA GLU A 529 2.08 15.18 -19.27
C GLU A 529 0.55 15.18 -19.32
N TRP A 530 -0.12 15.93 -18.45
CA TRP A 530 -1.58 16.13 -18.57
C TRP A 530 -1.97 16.92 -19.82
N THR A 531 -1.26 18.00 -20.15
CA THR A 531 -1.55 18.80 -21.35
C THR A 531 -1.46 17.97 -22.64
N SER A 532 -0.53 17.01 -22.70
CA SER A 532 -0.39 16.09 -23.84
C SER A 532 -1.58 15.14 -24.04
N ASN A 533 -2.49 15.06 -23.07
CA ASN A 533 -3.72 14.27 -23.15
C ASN A 533 -4.95 15.08 -23.61
N VAL A 534 -4.75 16.33 -24.04
CA VAL A 534 -5.80 17.18 -24.63
C VAL A 534 -5.79 17.03 -26.15
N PHE A 535 -6.97 16.87 -26.76
CA PHE A 535 -7.13 16.80 -28.21
C PHE A 535 -7.15 18.20 -28.84
N PRO A 536 -6.79 18.33 -30.14
CA PRO A 536 -6.87 19.59 -30.88
C PRO A 536 -8.22 20.31 -30.80
N ASP A 537 -9.33 19.58 -30.70
CA ASP A 537 -10.68 20.14 -30.62
C ASP A 537 -11.11 20.53 -29.18
N GLY A 538 -10.29 20.24 -28.15
CA GLY A 538 -10.47 20.74 -26.78
C GLY A 538 -10.99 19.75 -25.73
N TYR A 539 -11.45 18.56 -26.12
CA TYR A 539 -11.74 17.46 -25.18
C TYR A 539 -10.47 16.68 -24.82
N THR A 540 -10.53 15.74 -23.87
CA THR A 540 -9.34 15.05 -23.31
C THR A 540 -9.47 13.53 -23.34
N ASN A 541 -8.37 12.81 -23.23
CA ASN A 541 -8.42 11.43 -22.74
C ASN A 541 -8.87 11.44 -21.28
N HIS A 542 -9.81 10.57 -20.91
CA HIS A 542 -10.24 10.45 -19.52
C HIS A 542 -9.20 9.76 -18.63
N ASN A 543 -8.54 8.74 -19.18
CA ASN A 543 -7.47 8.01 -18.50
C ASN A 543 -6.20 7.98 -19.35
N PHE A 544 -5.06 7.95 -18.69
CA PHE A 544 -3.78 7.71 -19.34
C PHE A 544 -2.78 6.99 -18.43
N TYR A 545 -1.85 6.27 -19.03
CA TYR A 545 -0.67 5.76 -18.35
C TYR A 545 0.56 5.93 -19.22
N TRP A 546 0.82 4.98 -20.11
CA TRP A 546 1.86 5.11 -21.14
C TRP A 546 1.37 5.93 -22.34
N TYR A 547 0.10 5.78 -22.69
CA TYR A 547 -0.66 6.56 -23.66
C TYR A 547 -2.05 6.84 -23.07
N GLY A 548 -2.82 7.74 -23.69
CA GLY A 548 -4.17 8.07 -23.24
C GLY A 548 -5.27 7.27 -23.94
N LYS A 549 -6.41 7.13 -23.26
CA LYS A 549 -7.60 6.40 -23.73
C LYS A 549 -8.88 7.12 -23.33
N GLU A 550 -10.01 6.58 -23.81
CA GLU A 550 -11.37 7.05 -23.50
C GLU A 550 -11.55 8.55 -23.85
N PRO A 551 -11.39 8.91 -25.14
CA PRO A 551 -11.37 10.30 -25.59
C PRO A 551 -12.73 10.98 -25.44
N GLY A 552 -12.81 11.99 -24.57
CA GLY A 552 -13.92 12.92 -24.40
C GLY A 552 -15.22 12.24 -23.99
N GLN A 553 -15.12 11.22 -23.14
CA GLN A 553 -16.28 10.55 -22.56
C GLN A 553 -16.85 11.31 -21.37
N TRP A 554 -16.00 11.93 -20.55
CA TRP A 554 -16.38 12.73 -19.40
C TRP A 554 -16.19 14.21 -19.72
N SER A 555 -17.21 15.00 -19.41
CA SER A 555 -17.32 16.38 -19.85
C SER A 555 -16.49 17.36 -19.01
N ASP A 556 -16.05 16.98 -17.82
CA ASP A 556 -15.35 17.84 -16.85
C ASP A 556 -13.83 17.87 -17.02
N ASP A 557 -13.23 16.79 -17.54
CA ASP A 557 -11.80 16.51 -17.42
C ASP A 557 -10.89 17.70 -17.78
N GLY A 558 -11.05 18.27 -18.98
CA GLY A 558 -10.22 19.38 -19.47
C GLY A 558 -10.27 20.63 -18.59
N LEU A 559 -11.38 20.87 -17.88
CA LEU A 559 -11.56 22.05 -17.04
C LEU A 559 -10.64 22.03 -15.81
N TRP A 560 -10.29 20.84 -15.30
CA TRP A 560 -9.37 20.71 -14.16
C TRP A 560 -7.94 21.11 -14.49
N LEU A 561 -7.51 20.95 -15.75
CA LEU A 561 -6.18 21.40 -16.19
C LEU A 561 -6.02 22.91 -16.10
N LEU A 562 -7.10 23.67 -16.33
CA LEU A 562 -7.07 25.13 -16.27
C LEU A 562 -6.72 25.62 -14.87
N GLN A 563 -7.30 25.00 -13.84
CA GLN A 563 -6.98 25.32 -12.44
C GLN A 563 -5.52 24.95 -12.11
N ALA A 564 -5.00 23.84 -12.63
CA ALA A 564 -3.61 23.44 -12.41
C ALA A 564 -2.63 24.47 -12.99
N LEU A 565 -2.88 24.88 -14.23
CA LEU A 565 -2.05 25.86 -14.94
C LEU A 565 -2.12 27.25 -14.29
N ASP A 566 -3.33 27.70 -13.93
CA ASP A 566 -3.54 28.97 -13.23
C ASP A 566 -2.80 29.03 -11.89
N ARG A 567 -2.92 27.97 -11.07
CA ARG A 567 -2.19 27.86 -9.80
C ARG A 567 -0.68 27.88 -10.01
N TYR A 568 -0.18 27.18 -11.03
CA TYR A 568 1.24 27.15 -11.34
C TYR A 568 1.77 28.54 -11.72
N VAL A 569 1.17 29.21 -12.72
CA VAL A 569 1.65 30.52 -13.17
C VAL A 569 1.45 31.60 -12.11
N SER A 570 0.40 31.49 -11.30
CA SER A 570 0.18 32.38 -10.15
C SER A 570 1.22 32.18 -9.05
N LEU A 571 1.65 30.94 -8.82
CA LEU A 571 2.69 30.60 -7.84
C LEU A 571 4.08 31.04 -8.28
N THR A 572 4.44 30.83 -9.55
CA THR A 572 5.83 30.98 -10.04
C THR A 572 6.08 32.26 -10.82
N GLY A 573 5.04 32.86 -11.41
CA GLY A 573 5.19 33.93 -12.40
C GLY A 573 5.73 33.48 -13.76
N ASP A 574 5.90 32.16 -13.99
CA ASP A 574 6.40 31.61 -15.26
C ASP A 574 5.30 31.56 -16.33
N TYR A 575 4.91 32.72 -16.85
CA TYR A 575 3.96 32.82 -17.98
C TYR A 575 4.56 32.37 -19.32
N ASP A 576 5.89 32.33 -19.43
CA ASP A 576 6.56 31.82 -20.64
C ASP A 576 6.31 30.33 -20.82
N PHE A 577 6.06 29.58 -19.74
CA PHE A 577 5.58 28.20 -19.80
C PHE A 577 4.36 28.03 -20.72
N LEU A 578 3.43 29.00 -20.74
CA LEU A 578 2.22 28.91 -21.57
C LEU A 578 2.52 28.97 -23.08
N LYS A 579 3.72 29.41 -23.48
CA LYS A 579 4.15 29.48 -24.88
C LYS A 579 4.83 28.20 -25.35
N GLU A 580 5.13 27.26 -24.46
CA GLU A 580 5.75 25.98 -24.83
C GLU A 580 4.81 25.15 -25.71
N GLU A 581 5.38 24.49 -26.72
CA GLU A 581 4.65 23.60 -27.61
C GLU A 581 4.64 22.16 -27.08
N ILE A 582 3.45 21.57 -26.98
CA ILE A 582 3.23 20.21 -26.51
C ILE A 582 2.60 19.38 -27.63
N VAL A 583 2.99 18.11 -27.73
CA VAL A 583 2.36 17.15 -28.63
C VAL A 583 0.95 16.85 -28.12
N MET A 584 -0.05 17.07 -28.97
CA MET A 584 -1.46 16.92 -28.64
C MET A 584 -1.90 15.46 -28.70
N ALA A 585 -2.96 15.12 -27.96
CA ALA A 585 -3.56 13.81 -27.99
C ALA A 585 -4.15 13.51 -29.37
N ARG A 586 -4.13 12.22 -29.73
CA ARG A 586 -4.77 11.70 -30.93
C ARG A 586 -5.29 10.30 -30.68
N LYS A 587 -6.19 9.85 -31.56
CA LYS A 587 -6.64 8.45 -31.58
C LYS A 587 -5.54 7.57 -32.18
N TYR A 588 -5.40 6.37 -31.64
CA TYR A 588 -4.50 5.34 -32.14
C TYR A 588 -5.31 4.11 -32.52
N ASP A 589 -4.88 3.40 -33.55
CA ASP A 589 -5.56 2.18 -33.98
C ASP A 589 -5.14 0.98 -33.12
N THR A 590 -3.89 0.97 -32.65
CA THR A 590 -3.36 -0.09 -31.78
C THR A 590 -2.49 0.45 -30.63
N PRO A 591 -2.35 -0.30 -29.53
CA PRO A 591 -1.42 0.02 -28.45
C PRO A 591 0.04 0.16 -28.91
N GLU A 592 0.50 -0.67 -29.86
CA GLU A 592 1.87 -0.62 -30.39
C GLU A 592 2.14 0.68 -31.12
N GLU A 593 1.18 1.14 -31.92
CA GLU A 593 1.23 2.45 -32.58
C GLU A 593 1.27 3.58 -31.56
N ALA A 594 0.42 3.51 -30.53
CA ALA A 594 0.37 4.49 -29.44
C ALA A 594 1.71 4.60 -28.72
N MET A 595 2.29 3.46 -28.31
CA MET A 595 3.58 3.39 -27.64
C MET A 595 4.71 3.95 -28.51
N ALA A 596 4.76 3.57 -29.80
CA ALA A 596 5.78 4.06 -30.73
C ALA A 596 5.69 5.58 -30.93
N ALA A 597 4.47 6.11 -31.09
CA ALA A 597 4.23 7.54 -31.29
C ALA A 597 4.59 8.36 -30.03
N VAL A 598 4.18 7.90 -28.84
CA VAL A 598 4.53 8.55 -27.57
C VAL A 598 6.05 8.53 -27.36
N LYS A 599 6.73 7.40 -27.63
CA LYS A 599 8.19 7.30 -27.50
C LYS A 599 8.92 8.26 -28.45
N ALA A 600 8.43 8.40 -29.68
CA ALA A 600 9.04 9.26 -30.69
C ALA A 600 8.59 10.73 -30.62
N GLY A 601 7.61 11.08 -29.77
CA GLY A 601 7.05 12.43 -29.70
C GLY A 601 6.35 12.85 -31.00
N ILE A 602 5.70 11.92 -31.69
CA ILE A 602 5.03 12.15 -32.98
C ILE A 602 3.60 12.64 -32.75
N GLY A 603 3.25 13.81 -33.28
CA GLY A 603 1.89 14.33 -33.31
C GLY A 603 1.83 15.81 -33.68
N GLU A 604 0.60 16.34 -33.81
CA GLU A 604 0.37 17.77 -33.91
C GLU A 604 0.90 18.45 -32.65
N LYS A 605 1.59 19.58 -32.80
CA LYS A 605 2.06 20.40 -31.68
C LYS A 605 1.21 21.65 -31.55
N ARG A 606 0.97 22.06 -30.31
CA ARG A 606 0.26 23.30 -29.99
C ARG A 606 0.83 23.95 -28.74
N THR A 607 0.79 25.27 -28.68
CA THR A 607 1.16 25.99 -27.46
C THR A 607 0.19 25.65 -26.32
N ILE A 608 0.67 25.61 -25.08
CA ILE A 608 -0.20 25.40 -23.91
C ILE A 608 -1.33 26.45 -23.88
N LEU A 609 -1.03 27.70 -24.23
CA LEU A 609 -2.02 28.79 -24.32
C LEU A 609 -3.14 28.49 -25.33
N ASP A 610 -2.81 27.99 -26.52
CA ASP A 610 -3.83 27.67 -27.52
C ASP A 610 -4.60 26.38 -27.16
N THR A 611 -3.98 25.47 -26.40
CA THR A 611 -4.66 24.32 -25.80
C THR A 611 -5.68 24.76 -24.75
N ILE A 612 -5.35 25.72 -23.88
CA ILE A 612 -6.31 26.34 -22.94
C ILE A 612 -7.50 26.93 -23.70
N LYS A 613 -7.25 27.71 -24.76
CA LYS A 613 -8.32 28.28 -25.58
C LYS A 613 -9.20 27.21 -26.22
N ALA A 614 -8.62 26.08 -26.64
CA ALA A 614 -9.37 24.97 -27.22
C ALA A 614 -10.31 24.33 -26.18
N ILE A 615 -9.84 24.07 -24.95
CA ILE A 615 -10.66 23.52 -23.85
C ILE A 615 -11.84 24.45 -23.53
N ILE A 616 -11.56 25.75 -23.39
CA ILE A 616 -12.59 26.76 -23.10
C ILE A 616 -13.58 26.85 -24.27
N THR A 617 -13.10 26.85 -25.51
CA THR A 617 -13.97 26.89 -26.70
C THR A 617 -14.86 25.65 -26.79
N TYR A 618 -14.30 24.47 -26.50
CA TYR A 618 -15.07 23.23 -26.47
C TYR A 618 -16.23 23.34 -25.48
N SER A 619 -15.94 23.70 -24.23
CA SER A 619 -16.93 23.65 -23.14
C SER A 619 -17.88 24.84 -23.14
N ALA A 620 -17.44 26.03 -23.58
CA ALA A 620 -18.25 27.26 -23.51
C ALA A 620 -18.96 27.62 -24.82
N LYS A 621 -18.61 26.99 -25.95
CA LYS A 621 -19.18 27.34 -27.27
C LYS A 621 -19.63 26.17 -28.11
N ILE A 622 -18.94 25.03 -28.04
CA ILE A 622 -19.20 23.90 -28.95
C ILE A 622 -20.12 22.89 -28.28
N SER A 623 -19.68 22.29 -27.18
CA SER A 623 -20.37 21.22 -26.46
C SER A 623 -21.23 21.81 -25.35
N VAL A 624 -22.19 22.67 -25.73
CA VAL A 624 -23.17 23.27 -24.82
C VAL A 624 -24.60 22.89 -25.23
N GLY A 625 -25.50 22.81 -24.26
CA GLY A 625 -26.92 22.52 -24.51
C GLY A 625 -27.74 23.77 -24.86
N ALA A 626 -29.06 23.61 -24.82
CA ALA A 626 -30.01 24.66 -25.21
C ALA A 626 -29.94 25.92 -24.33
N HIS A 627 -29.40 25.82 -23.11
CA HIS A 627 -29.25 26.94 -22.19
C HIS A 627 -27.84 27.55 -22.22
N GLY A 628 -26.95 27.03 -23.08
CA GLY A 628 -25.57 27.50 -23.20
C GLY A 628 -24.64 27.01 -22.09
N ILE A 629 -25.01 25.94 -21.38
CA ILE A 629 -24.21 25.30 -20.33
C ILE A 629 -23.52 24.06 -20.93
N PRO A 630 -22.30 23.65 -20.49
CA PRO A 630 -21.64 22.48 -21.03
C PRO A 630 -22.51 21.21 -20.94
N LEU A 631 -22.50 20.40 -21.99
CA LEU A 631 -23.17 19.09 -21.99
C LEU A 631 -22.55 18.15 -20.94
N ILE A 632 -23.38 17.29 -20.35
CA ILE A 632 -22.92 16.30 -19.36
C ILE A 632 -22.24 15.08 -20.01
N ASP A 633 -22.59 14.76 -21.25
CA ASP A 633 -22.13 13.57 -21.99
C ASP A 633 -22.41 12.27 -21.21
N LYS A 634 -21.40 11.40 -21.05
CA LYS A 634 -21.55 10.16 -20.29
C LYS A 634 -21.83 10.43 -18.81
N ALA A 635 -21.06 11.36 -18.26
CA ALA A 635 -21.05 11.86 -16.89
C ALA A 635 -20.06 13.03 -16.80
N ASP A 636 -20.13 13.80 -15.72
CA ASP A 636 -19.11 14.77 -15.30
C ASP A 636 -18.28 14.19 -14.14
N TRP A 637 -17.85 15.02 -13.19
CA TRP A 637 -17.14 14.59 -11.98
C TRP A 637 -17.86 13.47 -11.22
N ASN A 638 -19.20 13.44 -11.23
CA ASN A 638 -19.99 12.39 -10.60
C ASN A 638 -20.16 11.19 -11.54
N ASP A 639 -19.24 10.24 -11.47
CA ASP A 639 -19.22 9.03 -12.32
C ASP A 639 -20.50 8.16 -12.22
N CYS A 640 -21.26 8.30 -11.13
CA CYS A 640 -22.48 7.55 -10.87
C CYS A 640 -23.74 8.25 -11.42
N LEU A 641 -23.65 9.52 -11.85
CA LEU A 641 -24.76 10.25 -12.44
C LEU A 641 -24.73 10.13 -13.97
N ARG A 642 -25.45 9.13 -14.50
CA ARG A 642 -25.57 8.89 -15.95
C ARG A 642 -26.97 9.20 -16.43
N VAL A 643 -27.10 10.32 -17.14
CA VAL A 643 -28.41 10.86 -17.57
C VAL A 643 -28.70 10.57 -19.03
N ASP A 644 -27.70 10.72 -19.92
CA ASP A 644 -27.86 10.55 -21.36
C ASP A 644 -27.29 9.18 -21.80
N PRO A 645 -28.12 8.13 -21.98
CA PRO A 645 -27.64 6.80 -22.35
C PRO A 645 -27.13 6.72 -23.81
N ASP A 646 -27.51 7.69 -24.64
CA ASP A 646 -27.22 7.79 -26.08
C ASP A 646 -26.30 8.98 -26.42
N PHE A 647 -25.51 9.45 -25.45
CA PHE A 647 -24.49 10.47 -25.68
C PHE A 647 -23.54 10.07 -26.84
N LEU A 648 -23.08 11.06 -27.61
CA LEU A 648 -22.06 10.83 -28.63
C LEU A 648 -20.65 10.85 -28.01
N GLN A 649 -19.85 9.85 -28.37
CA GLN A 649 -18.40 9.89 -28.17
C GLN A 649 -17.82 11.16 -28.82
N ALA A 650 -16.79 11.76 -28.22
CA ALA A 650 -16.31 13.07 -28.65
C ALA A 650 -15.83 13.12 -30.11
N ASP A 651 -15.21 12.05 -30.62
CA ASP A 651 -14.81 11.97 -32.04
C ASP A 651 -16.03 12.04 -32.97
N LYS A 652 -17.09 11.29 -32.64
CA LYS A 652 -18.38 11.32 -33.37
C LYS A 652 -19.13 12.63 -33.21
N LYS A 653 -19.07 13.24 -32.02
CA LYS A 653 -19.61 14.58 -31.78
C LYS A 653 -18.89 15.62 -32.66
N ILE A 654 -17.57 15.59 -32.74
CA ILE A 654 -16.80 16.51 -33.58
C ILE A 654 -17.02 16.26 -35.08
N GLU A 655 -17.13 15.00 -35.52
CA GLU A 655 -17.53 14.67 -36.91
C GLU A 655 -18.91 15.27 -37.24
N ALA A 656 -19.90 15.04 -36.38
CA ALA A 656 -21.25 15.59 -36.54
C ALA A 656 -21.27 17.13 -36.51
N TYR A 657 -20.50 17.72 -35.61
CA TYR A 657 -20.35 19.18 -35.51
C TYR A 657 -19.71 19.78 -36.77
N LYS A 658 -18.66 19.17 -37.32
CA LYS A 658 -18.03 19.62 -38.58
C LYS A 658 -19.02 19.57 -39.75
N ALA A 659 -19.83 18.51 -39.86
CA ALA A 659 -20.89 18.43 -40.86
C ALA A 659 -21.98 19.50 -40.67
N GLN A 660 -22.37 19.77 -39.41
CA GLN A 660 -23.32 20.85 -39.08
C GLN A 660 -22.79 22.23 -39.53
N LEU A 661 -21.51 22.51 -39.27
CA LEU A 661 -20.87 23.77 -39.65
C LEU A 661 -20.83 23.95 -41.17
N GLU A 662 -20.46 22.90 -41.92
CA GLU A 662 -20.45 22.91 -43.38
C GLU A 662 -21.84 23.20 -43.95
N ALA A 663 -22.86 22.50 -43.45
CA ALA A 663 -24.25 22.69 -43.88
C ALA A 663 -24.78 24.12 -43.63
N LYS A 664 -24.26 24.81 -42.61
CA LYS A 664 -24.69 26.16 -42.22
C LYS A 664 -23.76 27.27 -42.69
N GLY A 665 -22.63 26.94 -43.31
CA GLY A 665 -21.60 27.91 -43.69
C GLY A 665 -21.02 28.66 -42.48
N LYS A 666 -20.80 27.95 -41.36
CA LYS A 666 -20.33 28.51 -40.09
C LYS A 666 -18.89 28.12 -39.78
N ALA A 667 -18.18 28.98 -39.06
CA ALA A 667 -16.81 28.69 -38.60
C ALA A 667 -16.82 27.84 -37.31
N PHE A 668 -15.70 27.16 -37.05
CA PHE A 668 -15.52 26.37 -35.83
C PHE A 668 -15.64 27.23 -34.56
N GLY A 669 -16.53 26.86 -33.65
CA GLY A 669 -16.83 27.63 -32.44
C GLY A 669 -17.74 28.85 -32.66
N GLU A 670 -18.29 29.07 -33.86
CA GLU A 670 -19.24 30.16 -34.13
C GLU A 670 -20.65 29.87 -33.58
N VAL A 671 -21.07 28.61 -33.66
CA VAL A 671 -22.37 28.12 -33.17
C VAL A 671 -22.17 26.82 -32.37
N PRO A 672 -23.06 26.51 -31.41
CA PRO A 672 -22.99 25.27 -30.64
C PRO A 672 -23.31 24.04 -31.50
N TYR A 673 -22.88 22.87 -31.03
CA TYR A 673 -23.37 21.59 -31.52
C TYR A 673 -24.84 21.43 -31.11
N GLU A 674 -25.73 21.30 -32.09
CA GLU A 674 -27.16 21.21 -31.83
C GLU A 674 -27.54 19.81 -31.35
N SER A 675 -28.07 19.73 -30.13
CA SER A 675 -28.56 18.49 -29.53
C SER A 675 -29.60 18.78 -28.45
N GLU A 676 -30.30 17.73 -28.02
CA GLU A 676 -31.20 17.75 -26.86
C GLU A 676 -30.55 17.12 -25.61
N TYR A 677 -29.21 16.95 -25.63
CA TYR A 677 -28.47 16.35 -24.52
C TYR A 677 -28.52 17.23 -23.26
N SER A 678 -28.41 16.57 -22.11
CA SER A 678 -28.45 17.18 -20.79
C SER A 678 -27.21 18.03 -20.52
N GLU A 679 -27.35 19.04 -19.68
CA GLU A 679 -26.27 19.98 -19.33
C GLU A 679 -25.79 19.74 -17.89
N SER A 680 -24.49 19.92 -17.65
CA SER A 680 -23.91 19.89 -16.30
C SER A 680 -23.67 21.31 -15.79
N VAL A 681 -24.43 21.68 -14.76
CA VAL A 681 -24.24 22.94 -14.02
C VAL A 681 -22.93 22.94 -13.23
N MET A 682 -22.34 21.78 -12.94
CA MET A 682 -21.02 21.72 -12.31
C MET A 682 -19.91 22.16 -13.27
N ASN A 683 -20.07 21.85 -14.56
CA ASN A 683 -19.09 22.19 -15.58
C ASN A 683 -19.18 23.65 -16.05
N GLY A 684 -20.39 24.22 -16.06
CA GLY A 684 -20.66 25.61 -16.46
C GLY A 684 -20.37 26.59 -15.34
#